data_AF-A0A0D3IWS1-F1
#
_entry.id   AF-A0A0D3IWS1-F1
#
_cell.length_a   1.000
_cell.length_b   1.000
_cell.length_c   1.000
_cell.angle_alpha   90.00
_cell.angle_beta   90.00
_cell.angle_gamma   90.00
#
_symmetry.space_group_name_H-M   'P 1'
#
loop_
_entity.id
_entity.type
_entity.pdbx_description
1 polymer ?
#
loop_
_entity_poly.entity_id
_entity_poly.type
_entity_poly.pdbx_seq_one_letter_code
_entity_poly.pdbx_strand_id
1 'polypeptide(L)'
;MSPQLAAGKEPVCVPYLCKERQAERTALLLRLTNRGEALPKLWQGVACLALLALDHARKGDGSVIPELAGLNSSIEHVLLDTRSDPASGVTAYRAARANGASSIVGAARSAVSVPLGYVETEDVMPAVSYWSSTPALSDQKLFPLFARTFPSDSDSAAAMVTVLRNMGVPSQTSPARCWEHFSAISVADEYANGYMQAVSRNAAACGLTLSRVSTFEYGNADSAARAVQGLVSGGANIVTANIVLLIAFDVDLPAIFATADELGMLDAPYAWFAPDSFFASDLGALLAAGQLTAGLYGKLAGFNQVFISQKSSAGYARYEAAWRQLTPESCEALGEGGVGPSGDNGYNASRLTAADFRGPPPEVGSYAYDAAAAIALAIQNCSSNGTDGALRDHAAAAARGQELAAAIRGLAFSGASGEVGFKQGLGDRATNGLDIAMFNWQLQPAGGGGGGEKLADVAVLRYSLSTLLTPGGEACAQNATSALPEPDPMWVWLGGGSSPPRDRLVVERERLAADLAASQQRAREAEERERQRQVVLGAVLGPALLLLAAGVLLVVRHFKLAKRRRQLVWRSTRKPPRLRSKASGEYHLFLSHTWSSGQDQVHMIKRRLATLAPQMKIFLDVDDLEEFGTLADNVAASDVVLLFLSRGYFTSKACKIEYTAACRLGKPVVVVHESDENHGGAPLEELRDQCPDECRAHLFGSRAVVPWLRSAPFQLVTLKKIVAVVLSAGGGEAVAEPGKQAGGGGEIARVASEPSTLPRESRVGGSSSGKLERAKSASAEAARRATARAMAPRAPAKKVEWESADLYLHKELKPAAGLGPGPGLTLLYSRHNPGARRVASQLAATVAGCVAVEAPASVGGGRVLPLLVLNARTFEGADGEALAGEVCGWRAAFKETVRANERLRQRQEAASGLAKLTNRLEALTGVDVDGDGDVNEKCLAEAEGRGRSLTLGSNVQSRQDSLGEASGRAQPKHGGAVGEASERVRSSSSASGADSESEEPAGGVEMGRLLLVHMLEPEDDGCRFEQVMAQTPQHLVDDKLYSQIALPWFHAPDYRAAALAVLSHTLVKEGSSAPSSRARGGTRWWPSTRRAPATERRASGRLMFRRRSSAPV
;
A
#
# COMPACT_ATOMS: atom_id res chain seq x y z
N MET A 1 52.78 -57.59 -14.96
CA MET A 1 54.19 -57.22 -14.71
C MET A 1 54.19 -56.22 -13.57
N SER A 2 55.06 -56.40 -12.59
CA SER A 2 55.36 -55.44 -11.51
C SER A 2 56.46 -54.45 -11.99
N PRO A 3 57.06 -53.57 -11.15
CA PRO A 3 56.76 -53.13 -9.78
C PRO A 3 56.54 -51.57 -9.78
N GLN A 4 56.89 -50.68 -8.84
CA GLN A 4 57.50 -50.73 -7.48
C GLN A 4 57.22 -49.42 -6.72
N LEU A 5 57.07 -49.47 -5.38
CA LEU A 5 57.43 -48.45 -4.36
C LEU A 5 56.99 -49.00 -2.98
N ALA A 6 57.85 -49.73 -2.28
CA ALA A 6 58.87 -49.24 -1.34
C ALA A 6 58.27 -48.93 0.05
N ALA A 7 58.65 -49.74 1.05
CA ALA A 7 58.15 -49.69 2.42
C ALA A 7 59.16 -49.06 3.39
N GLY A 8 58.69 -48.62 4.55
CA GLY A 8 59.51 -48.52 5.77
C GLY A 8 59.54 -47.17 6.47
N LYS A 9 58.61 -46.96 7.41
CA LYS A 9 58.92 -46.76 8.84
C LYS A 9 57.64 -46.64 9.66
N GLU A 10 57.61 -47.33 10.81
CA GLU A 10 56.57 -47.14 11.81
C GLU A 10 56.78 -45.78 12.52
N PRO A 11 55.72 -44.98 12.73
CA PRO A 11 55.80 -43.85 13.65
C PRO A 11 55.79 -44.39 15.09
N VAL A 12 56.89 -44.19 15.81
CA VAL A 12 57.02 -44.54 17.24
C VAL A 12 55.91 -43.86 18.03
N CYS A 13 55.24 -44.61 18.91
CA CYS A 13 54.21 -44.07 19.78
C CYS A 13 54.85 -43.09 20.80
N VAL A 14 54.59 -41.79 20.65
CA VAL A 14 55.03 -40.73 21.57
C VAL A 14 53.82 -40.28 22.40
N PRO A 15 53.67 -40.74 23.65
CA PRO A 15 52.50 -40.44 24.48
C PRO A 15 52.65 -39.05 25.13
N TYR A 16 52.42 -37.98 24.37
CA TYR A 16 52.41 -36.61 24.89
C TYR A 16 51.11 -35.88 24.55
N LEU A 17 50.32 -35.66 25.60
CA LEU A 17 49.31 -34.60 25.71
C LEU A 17 48.20 -34.60 24.65
N CYS A 18 47.27 -35.55 24.78
CA CYS A 18 45.86 -35.22 24.49
C CYS A 18 45.44 -34.10 25.45
N LYS A 19 45.51 -32.85 24.99
CA LYS A 19 44.75 -31.77 25.63
C LYS A 19 43.26 -32.03 25.41
N GLU A 20 42.45 -31.58 26.35
CA GLU A 20 41.00 -31.67 26.24
C GLU A 20 40.53 -30.90 25.00
N ARG A 21 39.82 -31.58 24.09
CA ARG A 21 39.06 -30.90 23.04
C ARG A 21 38.04 -29.99 23.72
N GLN A 22 38.09 -28.69 23.45
CA GLN A 22 37.02 -27.81 23.91
C GLN A 22 35.72 -28.21 23.22
N ALA A 23 34.63 -28.29 23.99
CA ALA A 23 33.31 -28.54 23.45
C ALA A 23 32.89 -27.41 22.50
N GLU A 24 32.36 -27.75 21.33
CA GLU A 24 31.67 -26.77 20.49
C GLU A 24 30.29 -26.49 21.10
N ARG A 25 29.89 -25.21 21.10
CA ARG A 25 28.74 -24.73 21.88
C ARG A 25 27.73 -24.07 20.96
N THR A 26 26.53 -24.63 20.89
CA THR A 26 25.44 -24.15 20.00
C THR A 26 24.42 -23.34 20.79
N ALA A 27 24.10 -22.11 20.38
CA ALA A 27 23.05 -21.35 21.04
C ALA A 27 21.68 -21.62 20.40
N LEU A 28 20.70 -21.96 21.24
CA LEU A 28 19.30 -22.16 20.87
C LEU A 28 18.56 -20.83 21.09
N LEU A 29 18.39 -20.04 20.02
CA LEU A 29 17.65 -18.77 20.03
C LEU A 29 16.17 -19.04 19.75
N LEU A 30 15.43 -19.44 20.77
CA LEU A 30 14.07 -19.97 20.64
C LEU A 30 12.98 -18.93 20.90
N ARG A 31 11.74 -19.23 20.50
CA ARG A 31 10.53 -18.41 20.74
C ARG A 31 9.81 -18.92 22.00
N LEU A 32 10.25 -18.51 23.19
CA LEU A 32 9.75 -19.02 24.47
C LEU A 32 8.69 -18.08 25.09
N THR A 33 8.85 -16.77 24.92
CA THR A 33 7.82 -15.76 25.24
C THR A 33 7.47 -14.87 24.03
N ASN A 34 6.45 -14.03 24.19
CA ASN A 34 6.10 -12.97 23.26
C ASN A 34 6.15 -11.62 23.99
N ARG A 35 7.20 -10.83 23.77
CA ARG A 35 7.51 -9.58 24.49
C ARG A 35 7.55 -9.75 26.03
N GLY A 36 7.82 -10.97 26.51
CA GLY A 36 7.77 -11.34 27.93
C GLY A 36 6.50 -12.08 28.37
N GLU A 37 5.44 -12.10 27.55
CA GLU A 37 4.20 -12.84 27.85
C GLU A 37 4.32 -14.33 27.50
N ALA A 38 3.68 -15.18 28.30
CA ALA A 38 3.80 -16.63 28.20
C ALA A 38 3.07 -17.19 26.97
N LEU A 39 3.83 -17.65 25.97
CA LEU A 39 3.29 -18.31 24.77
C LEU A 39 2.54 -19.61 25.07
N PRO A 40 1.71 -20.11 24.12
CA PRO A 40 1.10 -21.44 24.20
C PRO A 40 2.13 -22.52 24.53
N LYS A 41 1.79 -23.45 25.42
CA LYS A 41 2.73 -24.43 25.99
C LYS A 41 3.42 -25.35 24.94
N LEU A 42 2.88 -25.43 23.72
CA LEU A 42 3.54 -26.13 22.61
C LEU A 42 4.97 -25.62 22.35
N TRP A 43 5.24 -24.32 22.57
CA TRP A 43 6.57 -23.72 22.37
C TRP A 43 7.61 -24.21 23.37
N GLN A 44 7.19 -24.65 24.56
CA GLN A 44 8.05 -25.33 25.53
C GLN A 44 8.38 -26.76 25.04
N GLY A 45 7.43 -27.42 24.37
CA GLY A 45 7.67 -28.70 23.69
C GLY A 45 8.67 -28.57 22.53
N VAL A 46 8.54 -27.52 21.69
CA VAL A 46 9.50 -27.20 20.62
C VAL A 46 10.92 -27.04 21.18
N ALA A 47 11.07 -26.40 22.34
CA ALA A 47 12.35 -26.24 23.00
C ALA A 47 12.92 -27.54 23.58
N CYS A 48 12.10 -28.33 24.27
CA CYS A 48 12.50 -29.66 24.75
C CYS A 48 13.00 -30.56 23.59
N LEU A 49 12.37 -30.48 22.42
CA LEU A 49 12.75 -31.26 21.24
C LEU A 49 14.03 -30.76 20.56
N ALA A 50 14.30 -29.44 20.55
CA ALA A 50 15.58 -28.90 20.10
C ALA A 50 16.74 -29.32 21.03
N LEU A 51 16.49 -29.36 22.35
CA LEU A 51 17.45 -29.88 23.34
C LEU A 51 17.67 -31.39 23.18
N LEU A 52 16.59 -32.15 22.93
CA LEU A 52 16.62 -33.60 22.72
C LEU A 52 17.52 -33.98 21.53
N ALA A 53 17.49 -33.23 20.43
CA ALA A 53 18.37 -33.46 19.28
C ALA A 53 19.87 -33.35 19.65
N LEU A 54 20.25 -32.36 20.47
CA LEU A 54 21.62 -32.19 20.94
C LEU A 54 22.03 -33.28 21.94
N ASP A 55 21.11 -33.73 22.78
CA ASP A 55 21.35 -34.83 23.72
C ASP A 55 21.47 -36.19 23.01
N HIS A 56 20.64 -36.45 21.99
CA HIS A 56 20.79 -37.61 21.10
C HIS A 56 22.13 -37.58 20.36
N ALA A 57 22.51 -36.42 19.81
CA ALA A 57 23.81 -36.23 19.17
C ALA A 57 24.99 -36.44 20.14
N ARG A 58 24.83 -36.12 21.43
CA ARG A 58 25.83 -36.33 22.49
C ARG A 58 25.91 -37.80 22.93
N LYS A 59 24.78 -38.50 23.01
CA LYS A 59 24.68 -39.92 23.41
C LYS A 59 24.91 -40.89 22.24
N GLY A 60 24.93 -40.40 21.01
CA GLY A 60 24.95 -41.22 19.81
C GLY A 60 23.65 -41.99 19.57
N ASP A 61 22.49 -41.43 19.95
CA ASP A 61 21.19 -42.08 19.74
C ASP A 61 20.56 -41.73 18.38
N GLY A 62 20.50 -42.73 17.50
CA GLY A 62 19.88 -42.64 16.18
C GLY A 62 18.36 -42.86 16.14
N SER A 63 17.68 -42.95 17.29
CA SER A 63 16.25 -43.32 17.37
C SER A 63 15.30 -42.43 16.55
N VAL A 64 15.59 -41.13 16.42
CA VAL A 64 14.82 -40.18 15.59
C VAL A 64 15.50 -39.90 14.25
N ILE A 65 16.82 -39.67 14.25
CA ILE A 65 17.64 -39.44 13.06
C ILE A 65 18.74 -40.50 13.03
N PRO A 66 18.68 -41.53 12.16
CA PRO A 66 19.64 -42.64 12.12
C PRO A 66 21.10 -42.20 12.03
N GLU A 67 21.38 -41.06 11.39
CA GLU A 67 22.70 -40.48 11.20
C GLU A 67 23.35 -39.96 12.50
N LEU A 68 22.57 -39.80 13.58
CA LEU A 68 23.11 -39.52 14.92
C LEU A 68 23.64 -40.78 15.64
N ALA A 69 23.40 -41.98 15.10
CA ALA A 69 23.80 -43.25 15.72
C ALA A 69 25.33 -43.34 15.90
N GLY A 70 25.77 -43.47 17.15
CA GLY A 70 27.19 -43.55 17.50
C GLY A 70 27.98 -42.23 17.36
N LEU A 71 27.31 -41.09 17.12
CA LEU A 71 27.97 -39.79 16.90
C LEU A 71 28.81 -39.33 18.10
N ASN A 72 28.31 -39.52 19.33
CA ASN A 72 28.99 -39.23 20.59
C ASN A 72 29.63 -37.82 20.65
N SER A 73 28.93 -36.80 20.16
CA SER A 73 29.47 -35.45 19.99
C SER A 73 29.70 -34.73 21.33
N SER A 74 30.83 -34.02 21.43
CA SER A 74 31.14 -33.14 22.56
C SER A 74 30.44 -31.78 22.42
N ILE A 75 29.12 -31.78 22.27
CA ILE A 75 28.32 -30.58 22.00
C ILE A 75 27.64 -30.04 23.27
N GLU A 76 27.87 -28.76 23.54
CA GLU A 76 27.22 -27.98 24.60
C GLU A 76 26.17 -27.04 24.01
N HIS A 77 25.29 -26.50 24.85
CA HIS A 77 24.28 -25.54 24.41
C HIS A 77 24.11 -24.32 25.31
N VAL A 78 23.52 -23.26 24.75
CA VAL A 78 23.07 -22.06 25.48
C VAL A 78 21.61 -21.81 25.09
N LEU A 79 20.67 -21.91 26.02
CA LEU A 79 19.23 -21.72 25.75
C LEU A 79 18.80 -20.28 26.07
N LEU A 80 18.26 -19.56 25.09
CA LEU A 80 17.91 -18.14 25.21
C LEU A 80 16.60 -17.81 24.50
N ASP A 81 15.76 -17.00 25.16
CA ASP A 81 14.50 -16.52 24.58
C ASP A 81 14.69 -15.27 23.69
N THR A 82 14.23 -15.38 22.45
CA THR A 82 14.12 -14.26 21.49
C THR A 82 12.94 -13.32 21.77
N ARG A 83 12.04 -13.69 22.70
CA ARG A 83 10.81 -12.96 23.06
C ARG A 83 9.89 -12.64 21.88
N SER A 84 10.00 -13.40 20.78
CA SER A 84 9.31 -13.10 19.51
C SER A 84 9.62 -11.71 18.92
N ASP A 85 10.69 -11.03 19.35
CA ASP A 85 10.92 -9.59 19.18
C ASP A 85 12.35 -9.29 18.64
N PRO A 86 12.54 -8.39 17.66
CA PRO A 86 13.85 -8.19 17.02
C PRO A 86 14.94 -7.66 17.96
N ALA A 87 14.62 -6.71 18.85
CA ALA A 87 15.60 -6.12 19.77
C ALA A 87 16.00 -7.11 20.88
N SER A 88 15.02 -7.89 21.34
CA SER A 88 15.23 -9.00 22.28
C SER A 88 16.06 -10.11 21.63
N GLY A 89 15.82 -10.44 20.35
CA GLY A 89 16.64 -11.38 19.58
C GLY A 89 18.10 -10.96 19.44
N VAL A 90 18.38 -9.70 19.10
CA VAL A 90 19.76 -9.16 19.07
C VAL A 90 20.42 -9.18 20.46
N THR A 91 19.63 -9.00 21.53
CA THR A 91 20.12 -9.11 22.91
C THR A 91 20.46 -10.56 23.27
N ALA A 92 19.62 -11.53 22.90
CA ALA A 92 19.89 -12.95 23.04
C ALA A 92 21.12 -13.39 22.22
N TYR A 93 21.26 -12.93 20.97
CA TYR A 93 22.44 -13.18 20.15
C TYR A 93 23.74 -12.68 20.81
N ARG A 94 23.73 -11.46 21.39
CA ARG A 94 24.88 -10.95 22.17
C ARG A 94 25.18 -11.82 23.40
N ALA A 95 24.16 -12.34 24.07
CA ALA A 95 24.35 -13.29 25.17
C ALA A 95 24.92 -14.64 24.70
N ALA A 96 24.53 -15.14 23.51
CA ALA A 96 25.12 -16.32 22.90
C ALA A 96 26.61 -16.13 22.58
N ARG A 97 26.98 -15.00 21.98
CA ARG A 97 28.40 -14.62 21.73
C ARG A 97 29.18 -14.50 23.03
N ALA A 98 28.62 -13.86 24.06
CA ALA A 98 29.26 -13.71 25.37
C ALA A 98 29.45 -15.06 26.10
N ASN A 99 28.56 -16.03 25.89
CA ASN A 99 28.71 -17.41 26.38
C ASN A 99 29.51 -18.31 25.43
N GLY A 100 30.18 -17.74 24.41
CA GLY A 100 31.14 -18.46 23.56
C GLY A 100 30.53 -19.46 22.57
N ALA A 101 29.30 -19.22 22.10
CA ALA A 101 28.70 -20.05 21.06
C ALA A 101 29.46 -19.96 19.72
N SER A 102 29.55 -21.09 18.99
CA SER A 102 30.14 -21.22 17.64
C SER A 102 29.09 -21.39 16.52
N SER A 103 27.82 -21.57 16.87
CA SER A 103 26.69 -21.69 15.93
C SER A 103 25.34 -21.36 16.58
N ILE A 104 24.31 -21.14 15.77
CA ILE A 104 22.94 -20.74 16.17
C ILE A 104 21.89 -21.72 15.63
N VAL A 105 20.98 -22.19 16.49
CA VAL A 105 19.67 -22.72 16.08
C VAL A 105 18.62 -21.63 16.26
N GLY A 106 17.85 -21.34 15.22
CA GLY A 106 16.88 -20.25 15.19
C GLY A 106 17.38 -19.02 14.40
N ALA A 107 16.82 -17.84 14.59
CA ALA A 107 15.61 -17.57 15.38
C ALA A 107 14.34 -18.15 14.70
N ALA A 108 13.21 -18.13 15.41
CA ALA A 108 11.94 -18.65 14.89
C ALA A 108 11.30 -17.70 13.86
N ARG A 109 10.97 -16.47 14.24
CA ARG A 109 10.29 -15.50 13.35
C ARG A 109 11.26 -14.89 12.36
N SER A 110 10.84 -14.80 11.09
CA SER A 110 11.56 -14.06 10.04
C SER A 110 11.91 -12.62 10.45
N ALA A 111 11.03 -11.95 11.19
CA ALA A 111 11.25 -10.60 11.74
C ALA A 111 12.44 -10.49 12.72
N VAL A 112 12.85 -11.61 13.33
CA VAL A 112 14.03 -11.70 14.20
C VAL A 112 15.24 -12.19 13.40
N SER A 113 15.07 -13.20 12.55
CA SER A 113 16.19 -13.79 11.78
C SER A 113 16.74 -12.86 10.69
N VAL A 114 15.94 -11.97 10.09
CA VAL A 114 16.44 -10.98 9.10
C VAL A 114 17.43 -9.99 9.73
N PRO A 115 17.15 -9.31 10.85
CA PRO A 115 18.15 -8.46 11.50
C PRO A 115 19.31 -9.25 12.13
N LEU A 116 19.09 -10.49 12.59
CA LEU A 116 20.18 -11.35 13.08
C LEU A 116 21.15 -11.77 11.98
N GLY A 117 20.66 -12.13 10.78
CA GLY A 117 21.49 -12.59 9.67
C GLY A 117 22.59 -11.63 9.24
N TYR A 118 22.43 -10.31 9.48
CA TYR A 118 23.48 -9.32 9.27
C TYR A 118 24.62 -9.44 10.31
N VAL A 119 24.28 -9.50 11.60
CA VAL A 119 25.31 -9.63 12.67
C VAL A 119 25.92 -11.03 12.69
N GLU A 120 25.14 -12.07 12.38
CA GLU A 120 25.63 -13.42 12.15
C GLU A 120 26.67 -13.47 11.02
N THR A 121 26.43 -12.74 9.92
CA THR A 121 27.39 -12.63 8.81
C THR A 121 28.65 -11.84 9.19
N GLU A 122 28.53 -10.80 10.03
CA GLU A 122 29.66 -9.98 10.51
C GLU A 122 30.56 -10.74 11.52
N ASP A 123 29.95 -11.41 12.49
CA ASP A 123 30.62 -12.22 13.52
C ASP A 123 31.09 -13.60 13.03
N VAL A 124 30.73 -13.94 11.79
CA VAL A 124 30.95 -15.22 11.08
C VAL A 124 30.35 -16.43 11.79
N MET A 125 29.07 -16.30 12.15
CA MET A 125 28.27 -17.26 12.89
C MET A 125 27.28 -18.03 11.98
N PRO A 126 27.42 -19.36 11.83
CA PRO A 126 26.44 -20.17 11.11
C PRO A 126 25.13 -20.30 11.86
N ALA A 127 24.01 -20.06 11.17
CA ALA A 127 22.67 -20.12 11.74
C ALA A 127 21.77 -21.09 10.96
N VAL A 128 21.06 -21.96 11.68
CA VAL A 128 20.04 -22.86 11.11
C VAL A 128 18.68 -22.53 11.72
N SER A 129 17.85 -21.79 10.98
CA SER A 129 16.49 -21.47 11.42
C SER A 129 15.54 -22.64 11.19
N TYR A 130 14.65 -22.83 12.15
CA TYR A 130 13.64 -23.88 12.15
C TYR A 130 12.22 -23.39 11.80
N TRP A 131 12.01 -22.07 11.61
CA TRP A 131 10.69 -21.51 11.24
C TRP A 131 10.72 -20.17 10.49
N SER A 132 11.90 -19.59 10.19
CA SER A 132 11.96 -18.33 9.43
C SER A 132 11.90 -18.59 7.93
N SER A 133 10.69 -18.55 7.38
CA SER A 133 10.38 -18.95 6.00
C SER A 133 10.52 -17.86 4.93
N THR A 134 10.73 -16.58 5.31
CA THR A 134 10.72 -15.45 4.33
C THR A 134 11.71 -15.62 3.17
N PRO A 135 11.38 -15.26 1.92
CA PRO A 135 12.29 -15.42 0.78
C PRO A 135 13.52 -14.51 0.86
N ALA A 136 13.49 -13.43 1.66
CA ALA A 136 14.62 -12.52 1.81
C ALA A 136 15.88 -13.22 2.36
N LEU A 137 15.70 -14.20 3.26
CA LEU A 137 16.79 -14.99 3.86
C LEU A 137 17.44 -15.98 2.87
N SER A 138 16.86 -16.18 1.68
CA SER A 138 17.47 -16.99 0.63
C SER A 138 18.67 -16.29 -0.05
N ASP A 139 18.82 -14.96 0.05
CA ASP A 139 19.92 -14.25 -0.61
C ASP A 139 21.27 -14.51 0.09
N GLN A 140 22.02 -15.48 -0.42
CA GLN A 140 23.35 -15.86 0.07
C GLN A 140 24.42 -14.77 -0.13
N LYS A 141 24.14 -13.64 -0.82
CA LYS A 141 25.04 -12.48 -0.86
C LYS A 141 24.86 -11.58 0.37
N LEU A 142 23.69 -11.61 1.01
CA LEU A 142 23.38 -10.89 2.24
C LEU A 142 23.48 -11.78 3.48
N PHE A 143 23.12 -13.05 3.34
CA PHE A 143 23.06 -14.04 4.42
C PHE A 143 23.87 -15.31 4.09
N PRO A 144 25.18 -15.21 3.78
CA PRO A 144 26.03 -16.34 3.35
C PRO A 144 26.21 -17.45 4.39
N LEU A 145 25.79 -17.23 5.65
CA LEU A 145 25.89 -18.19 6.75
C LEU A 145 24.54 -18.68 7.28
N PHE A 146 23.43 -18.19 6.70
CA PHE A 146 22.08 -18.61 7.04
C PHE A 146 21.68 -19.86 6.25
N ALA A 147 21.13 -20.83 6.97
CA ALA A 147 20.40 -21.97 6.43
C ALA A 147 19.08 -22.18 7.20
N ARG A 148 18.19 -23.02 6.66
CA ARG A 148 16.94 -23.39 7.34
C ARG A 148 16.48 -24.80 7.02
N THR A 149 16.03 -25.51 8.07
CA THR A 149 15.32 -26.79 7.94
C THR A 149 13.85 -26.59 7.62
N PHE A 150 13.32 -25.38 7.74
CA PHE A 150 11.98 -25.02 7.26
C PHE A 150 12.00 -24.66 5.76
N PRO A 151 10.96 -25.01 4.97
CA PRO A 151 10.83 -24.57 3.58
C PRO A 151 10.77 -23.04 3.38
N SER A 152 10.96 -22.59 2.14
CA SER A 152 10.78 -21.17 1.80
C SER A 152 9.31 -20.83 1.59
N ASP A 153 8.90 -19.61 1.96
CA ASP A 153 7.62 -19.01 1.57
C ASP A 153 7.44 -18.95 0.05
N SER A 154 8.55 -18.98 -0.70
CA SER A 154 8.51 -19.11 -2.16
C SER A 154 7.78 -20.39 -2.59
N ASP A 155 8.04 -21.50 -1.91
CA ASP A 155 7.44 -22.81 -2.19
C ASP A 155 6.03 -22.91 -1.58
N SER A 156 5.84 -22.50 -0.32
CA SER A 156 4.56 -22.64 0.38
C SER A 156 3.48 -21.70 -0.17
N ALA A 157 3.83 -20.47 -0.56
CA ALA A 157 2.91 -19.56 -1.25
C ALA A 157 2.60 -20.02 -2.68
N ALA A 158 3.56 -20.61 -3.40
CA ALA A 158 3.31 -21.20 -4.73
C ALA A 158 2.30 -22.35 -4.64
N ALA A 159 2.40 -23.18 -3.61
CA ALA A 159 1.45 -24.27 -3.35
C ALA A 159 0.07 -23.73 -2.93
N MET A 160 0.00 -22.76 -2.00
CA MET A 160 -1.24 -22.08 -1.59
C MET A 160 -2.01 -21.52 -2.80
N VAL A 161 -1.33 -20.79 -3.68
CA VAL A 161 -1.98 -20.21 -4.88
C VAL A 161 -2.38 -21.30 -5.89
N THR A 162 -1.58 -22.36 -6.06
CA THR A 162 -1.94 -23.50 -6.92
C THR A 162 -3.18 -24.24 -6.40
N VAL A 163 -3.29 -24.41 -5.08
CA VAL A 163 -4.46 -24.98 -4.40
C VAL A 163 -5.69 -24.08 -4.57
N LEU A 164 -5.58 -22.76 -4.34
CA LEU A 164 -6.66 -21.80 -4.59
C LEU A 164 -7.14 -21.82 -6.05
N ARG A 165 -6.23 -21.89 -7.03
CA ARG A 165 -6.57 -22.00 -8.46
C ARG A 165 -7.36 -23.28 -8.73
N ASN A 166 -6.87 -24.42 -8.25
CA ASN A 166 -7.44 -25.72 -8.58
C ASN A 166 -8.80 -25.97 -7.90
N MET A 167 -9.02 -25.46 -6.67
CA MET A 167 -10.38 -25.40 -6.08
C MET A 167 -11.35 -24.54 -6.90
N GLY A 168 -10.81 -23.56 -7.63
CA GLY A 168 -11.53 -22.71 -8.56
C GLY A 168 -11.84 -23.31 -9.93
N VAL A 169 -11.42 -24.54 -10.25
CA VAL A 169 -11.63 -25.14 -11.59
C VAL A 169 -13.01 -25.82 -11.69
N PRO A 170 -13.75 -25.63 -12.80
CA PRO A 170 -14.98 -26.38 -13.06
C PRO A 170 -14.70 -27.88 -13.17
N SER A 171 -15.45 -28.71 -12.45
CA SER A 171 -15.39 -30.17 -12.58
C SER A 171 -16.67 -30.74 -13.19
N GLN A 172 -16.66 -32.01 -13.63
CA GLN A 172 -17.81 -32.61 -14.30
C GLN A 172 -19.06 -32.70 -13.40
N THR A 173 -18.89 -32.83 -12.08
CA THR A 173 -19.99 -32.81 -11.10
C THR A 173 -20.46 -31.38 -10.79
N SER A 174 -19.56 -30.40 -10.92
CA SER A 174 -19.69 -29.05 -10.34
C SER A 174 -19.21 -27.97 -11.33
N PRO A 175 -19.95 -27.76 -12.43
CA PRO A 175 -19.54 -26.84 -13.50
C PRO A 175 -19.59 -25.35 -13.12
N ALA A 176 -20.08 -25.01 -11.93
CA ALA A 176 -20.24 -23.63 -11.46
C ALA A 176 -19.04 -23.08 -10.67
N ARG A 177 -17.99 -23.89 -10.43
CA ARG A 177 -16.73 -23.48 -9.79
C ARG A 177 -15.88 -22.66 -10.76
N CYS A 178 -15.75 -21.36 -10.49
CA CYS A 178 -14.76 -20.46 -11.09
C CYS A 178 -14.29 -19.51 -10.00
N TRP A 179 -13.09 -19.69 -9.45
CA TRP A 179 -12.46 -18.71 -8.57
C TRP A 179 -11.44 -17.91 -9.37
N GLU A 180 -11.71 -16.62 -9.57
CA GLU A 180 -10.82 -15.70 -10.26
C GLU A 180 -10.22 -14.66 -9.30
N HIS A 181 -10.88 -14.39 -8.15
CA HIS A 181 -10.55 -13.30 -7.25
C HIS A 181 -10.44 -13.76 -5.79
N PHE A 182 -9.44 -13.23 -5.07
CA PHE A 182 -9.34 -13.37 -3.62
C PHE A 182 -8.85 -12.07 -2.96
N SER A 183 -9.09 -11.93 -1.66
CA SER A 183 -8.56 -10.84 -0.82
C SER A 183 -7.56 -11.39 0.19
N ALA A 184 -6.71 -10.55 0.77
CA ALA A 184 -5.81 -10.93 1.85
C ALA A 184 -5.87 -9.97 3.05
N ILE A 185 -5.70 -10.52 4.24
CA ILE A 185 -5.45 -9.81 5.50
C ILE A 185 -4.08 -10.27 6.01
N SER A 186 -3.16 -9.35 6.24
CA SER A 186 -1.75 -9.66 6.50
C SER A 186 -1.21 -8.84 7.66
N VAL A 187 -0.49 -9.48 8.59
CA VAL A 187 0.42 -8.76 9.49
C VAL A 187 1.51 -8.07 8.65
N ALA A 188 2.02 -6.94 9.13
CA ALA A 188 3.06 -6.15 8.48
C ALA A 188 4.45 -6.47 9.07
N ASP A 189 4.95 -7.67 8.83
CA ASP A 189 6.30 -8.12 9.25
C ASP A 189 7.08 -8.81 8.10
N GLU A 190 8.35 -9.12 8.33
CA GLU A 190 9.26 -9.70 7.34
C GLU A 190 8.82 -11.09 6.83
N TYR A 191 8.04 -11.84 7.62
CA TYR A 191 7.43 -13.10 7.20
C TYR A 191 6.29 -12.81 6.22
N ALA A 192 5.26 -12.12 6.67
CA ALA A 192 4.03 -11.96 5.91
C ALA A 192 4.23 -11.06 4.67
N ASN A 193 5.14 -10.09 4.71
CA ASN A 193 5.56 -9.35 3.52
C ASN A 193 6.25 -10.26 2.49
N GLY A 194 7.11 -11.18 2.93
CA GLY A 194 7.76 -12.17 2.06
C GLY A 194 6.77 -13.14 1.41
N TYR A 195 5.88 -13.70 2.23
CA TYR A 195 4.79 -14.57 1.79
C TYR A 195 3.86 -13.84 0.80
N MET A 196 3.40 -12.63 1.11
CA MET A 196 2.49 -11.88 0.23
C MET A 196 3.13 -11.47 -1.11
N GLN A 197 4.44 -11.22 -1.14
CA GLN A 197 5.15 -11.02 -2.42
C GLN A 197 5.16 -12.31 -3.25
N ALA A 198 5.42 -13.47 -2.63
CA ALA A 198 5.37 -14.75 -3.31
C ALA A 198 3.95 -15.11 -3.79
N VAL A 199 2.92 -14.85 -2.98
CA VAL A 199 1.50 -14.97 -3.38
C VAL A 199 1.21 -14.06 -4.58
N SER A 200 1.62 -12.80 -4.55
CA SER A 200 1.33 -11.85 -5.63
C SER A 200 2.02 -12.21 -6.96
N ARG A 201 3.22 -12.79 -6.92
CA ARG A 201 3.91 -13.31 -8.12
C ARG A 201 3.18 -14.53 -8.68
N ASN A 202 2.91 -15.52 -7.84
CA ASN A 202 2.27 -16.77 -8.26
C ASN A 202 0.81 -16.55 -8.71
N ALA A 203 0.05 -15.67 -8.06
CA ALA A 203 -1.36 -15.41 -8.41
C ALA A 203 -1.51 -14.98 -9.88
N ALA A 204 -0.66 -14.07 -10.35
CA ALA A 204 -0.66 -13.63 -11.75
C ALA A 204 -0.35 -14.79 -12.73
N ALA A 205 0.62 -15.65 -12.40
CA ALA A 205 0.96 -16.83 -13.21
C ALA A 205 -0.17 -17.89 -13.23
N CYS A 206 -0.90 -18.02 -12.12
CA CYS A 206 -2.04 -18.92 -11.97
C CYS A 206 -3.35 -18.40 -12.59
N GLY A 207 -3.40 -17.14 -13.03
CA GLY A 207 -4.61 -16.49 -13.54
C GLY A 207 -5.56 -15.96 -12.45
N LEU A 208 -5.09 -15.83 -11.20
CA LEU A 208 -5.84 -15.33 -10.06
C LEU A 208 -5.57 -13.84 -9.78
N THR A 209 -6.60 -13.12 -9.35
CA THR A 209 -6.56 -11.68 -9.06
C THR A 209 -6.66 -11.43 -7.55
N LEU A 210 -5.51 -11.11 -6.94
CA LEU A 210 -5.45 -10.55 -5.59
C LEU A 210 -6.10 -9.15 -5.59
N SER A 211 -7.37 -9.11 -5.22
CA SER A 211 -8.27 -7.95 -5.41
C SER A 211 -8.06 -6.86 -4.36
N ARG A 212 -7.60 -7.25 -3.16
CA ARG A 212 -7.25 -6.33 -2.07
C ARG A 212 -6.31 -7.02 -1.08
N VAL A 213 -5.37 -6.24 -0.54
CA VAL A 213 -4.65 -6.57 0.70
C VAL A 213 -5.04 -5.52 1.74
N SER A 214 -5.33 -5.95 2.96
CA SER A 214 -5.39 -5.10 4.16
C SER A 214 -4.25 -5.52 5.09
N THR A 215 -3.46 -4.55 5.58
CA THR A 215 -2.33 -4.80 6.47
C THR A 215 -2.56 -4.28 7.88
N PHE A 216 -2.03 -4.96 8.89
CA PHE A 216 -2.11 -4.57 10.31
C PHE A 216 -0.77 -4.75 11.04
N GLU A 217 -0.63 -4.15 12.22
CA GLU A 217 0.59 -4.21 13.05
C GLU A 217 0.53 -5.37 14.07
N TYR A 218 1.65 -6.08 14.24
CA TYR A 218 1.75 -7.27 15.10
C TYR A 218 1.39 -7.02 16.57
N GLY A 219 0.34 -7.71 17.04
CA GLY A 219 -0.20 -7.57 18.40
C GLY A 219 -1.07 -6.31 18.60
N ASN A 220 -1.30 -5.51 17.55
CA ASN A 220 -2.14 -4.33 17.62
C ASN A 220 -3.57 -4.68 17.15
N ALA A 221 -4.37 -5.20 18.08
CA ALA A 221 -5.79 -5.56 17.89
C ALA A 221 -6.62 -4.47 17.18
N ASP A 222 -6.36 -3.22 17.54
CA ASP A 222 -7.04 -2.04 17.03
C ASP A 222 -6.73 -1.81 15.53
N SER A 223 -5.50 -2.10 15.10
CA SER A 223 -5.10 -2.13 13.68
C SER A 223 -5.63 -3.36 12.94
N ALA A 224 -5.70 -4.52 13.61
CA ALA A 224 -6.18 -5.77 13.03
C ALA A 224 -7.68 -5.70 12.71
N ALA A 225 -8.50 -5.18 13.64
CA ALA A 225 -9.90 -4.86 13.41
C ALA A 225 -10.08 -3.90 12.22
N ARG A 226 -9.27 -2.83 12.15
CA ARG A 226 -9.26 -1.90 11.00
C ARG A 226 -8.86 -2.57 9.68
N ALA A 227 -8.08 -3.63 9.68
CA ALA A 227 -7.73 -4.37 8.46
C ALA A 227 -8.91 -5.23 7.95
N VAL A 228 -9.65 -5.90 8.85
CA VAL A 228 -10.88 -6.65 8.51
C VAL A 228 -11.97 -5.69 8.03
N GLN A 229 -12.29 -4.64 8.82
CA GLN A 229 -13.18 -3.54 8.41
C GLN A 229 -12.71 -2.92 7.09
N GLY A 230 -11.39 -2.84 6.90
CA GLY A 230 -10.73 -2.38 5.69
C GLY A 230 -11.24 -3.09 4.45
N LEU A 231 -11.40 -4.42 4.46
CA LEU A 231 -11.92 -5.16 3.30
C LEU A 231 -13.32 -4.66 2.90
N VAL A 232 -14.28 -4.71 3.84
CA VAL A 232 -15.70 -4.36 3.62
C VAL A 232 -15.90 -2.85 3.39
N SER A 233 -15.03 -2.00 3.93
CA SER A 233 -15.11 -0.54 3.82
C SER A 233 -14.74 -0.04 2.43
N GLY A 234 -15.73 -0.12 1.53
CA GLY A 234 -15.65 0.25 0.12
C GLY A 234 -16.97 0.80 -0.43
N GLY A 235 -17.57 1.72 0.33
CA GLY A 235 -18.94 2.26 0.19
C GLY A 235 -19.68 2.01 -1.14
N ALA A 236 -20.63 1.07 -1.10
CA ALA A 236 -21.66 0.75 -2.10
C ALA A 236 -21.20 0.36 -3.53
N ASN A 237 -19.93 0.57 -3.91
CA ASN A 237 -19.45 0.36 -5.28
C ASN A 237 -18.12 -0.42 -5.38
N ILE A 238 -17.59 -0.92 -4.26
CA ILE A 238 -16.44 -1.85 -4.26
C ILE A 238 -16.95 -3.19 -3.72
N VAL A 239 -17.19 -4.13 -4.63
CA VAL A 239 -17.39 -5.54 -4.28
C VAL A 239 -16.02 -6.13 -3.98
N THR A 240 -15.85 -6.76 -2.82
CA THR A 240 -14.69 -7.57 -2.48
C THR A 240 -14.90 -9.03 -2.84
N ALA A 241 -13.80 -9.74 -3.10
CA ALA A 241 -13.83 -11.19 -3.14
C ALA A 241 -14.17 -11.77 -1.76
N ASN A 242 -15.00 -12.80 -1.75
CA ASN A 242 -15.44 -13.58 -0.60
C ASN A 242 -14.45 -14.69 -0.18
N ILE A 243 -13.41 -14.91 -0.99
CA ILE A 243 -12.27 -15.77 -0.66
C ILE A 243 -11.22 -14.90 0.04
N VAL A 244 -10.79 -15.27 1.25
CA VAL A 244 -9.91 -14.48 2.11
C VAL A 244 -8.70 -15.32 2.55
N LEU A 245 -7.49 -14.85 2.23
CA LEU A 245 -6.24 -15.35 2.78
C LEU A 245 -5.88 -14.55 4.04
N LEU A 246 -5.72 -15.22 5.18
CA LEU A 246 -5.31 -14.64 6.45
C LEU A 246 -3.87 -15.05 6.77
N ILE A 247 -3.00 -14.06 6.98
CA ILE A 247 -1.62 -14.25 7.46
C ILE A 247 -1.49 -13.41 8.73
N ALA A 248 -1.51 -14.08 9.86
CA ALA A 248 -1.58 -13.50 11.20
C ALA A 248 -0.92 -14.45 12.21
N PHE A 249 -0.72 -14.01 13.45
CA PHE A 249 -0.28 -14.87 14.55
C PHE A 249 -1.37 -15.00 15.62
N ASP A 250 -1.15 -15.96 16.53
CA ASP A 250 -1.99 -16.30 17.67
C ASP A 250 -2.57 -15.09 18.42
N VAL A 251 -1.76 -14.05 18.66
CA VAL A 251 -2.16 -12.83 19.37
C VAL A 251 -3.11 -11.90 18.59
N ASP A 252 -3.15 -12.00 17.26
CA ASP A 252 -3.96 -11.12 16.41
C ASP A 252 -5.39 -11.67 16.20
N LEU A 253 -5.55 -12.99 16.34
CA LEU A 253 -6.77 -13.73 15.99
C LEU A 253 -8.05 -13.27 16.72
N PRO A 254 -8.05 -12.94 18.04
CA PRO A 254 -9.26 -12.50 18.73
C PRO A 254 -9.91 -11.27 18.10
N ALA A 255 -9.10 -10.26 17.77
CA ALA A 255 -9.58 -9.02 17.16
C ALA A 255 -10.03 -9.23 15.71
N ILE A 256 -9.32 -10.07 14.96
CA ILE A 256 -9.63 -10.40 13.57
C ILE A 256 -10.97 -11.15 13.50
N PHE A 257 -11.16 -12.21 14.28
CA PHE A 257 -12.37 -13.03 14.21
C PHE A 257 -13.59 -12.36 14.84
N ALA A 258 -13.45 -11.60 15.94
CA ALA A 258 -14.56 -10.81 16.47
C ALA A 258 -15.07 -9.78 15.43
N THR A 259 -14.15 -9.04 14.80
CA THR A 259 -14.50 -8.06 13.75
C THR A 259 -15.05 -8.72 12.48
N ALA A 260 -14.56 -9.92 12.14
CA ALA A 260 -15.09 -10.70 11.02
C ALA A 260 -16.53 -11.14 11.30
N ASP A 261 -16.87 -11.49 12.53
CA ASP A 261 -18.23 -11.90 12.91
C ASP A 261 -19.22 -10.72 12.90
N GLU A 262 -18.82 -9.57 13.46
CA GLU A 262 -19.58 -8.31 13.39
C GLU A 262 -19.93 -7.90 11.95
N LEU A 263 -19.08 -8.28 10.98
CA LEU A 263 -19.24 -7.98 9.55
C LEU A 263 -19.89 -9.12 8.75
N GLY A 264 -20.31 -10.22 9.41
CA GLY A 264 -20.91 -11.39 8.75
C GLY A 264 -19.95 -12.11 7.78
N MET A 265 -18.64 -12.10 8.09
CA MET A 265 -17.60 -12.69 7.25
C MET A 265 -17.24 -14.15 7.64
N LEU A 266 -17.81 -14.68 8.71
CA LEU A 266 -17.63 -16.07 9.17
C LEU A 266 -18.79 -17.00 8.76
N ASP A 267 -19.68 -16.52 7.91
CA ASP A 267 -20.82 -17.25 7.35
C ASP A 267 -20.74 -17.31 5.81
N ALA A 268 -21.60 -18.11 5.19
CA ALA A 268 -21.72 -18.15 3.73
C ALA A 268 -22.07 -16.76 3.15
N PRO A 269 -21.45 -16.31 2.04
CA PRO A 269 -20.66 -17.10 1.10
C PRO A 269 -19.14 -16.97 1.27
N TYR A 270 -18.61 -16.69 2.47
CA TYR A 270 -17.16 -16.53 2.64
C TYR A 270 -16.42 -17.88 2.70
N ALA A 271 -15.15 -17.85 2.29
CA ALA A 271 -14.20 -18.95 2.48
C ALA A 271 -12.86 -18.35 2.94
N TRP A 272 -12.33 -18.86 4.04
CA TRP A 272 -11.06 -18.38 4.61
C TRP A 272 -9.97 -19.45 4.53
N PHE A 273 -8.74 -18.97 4.34
CA PHE A 273 -7.52 -19.73 4.13
C PHE A 273 -6.39 -19.16 4.98
N ALA A 274 -5.49 -19.99 5.50
CA ALA A 274 -4.27 -19.56 6.19
C ALA A 274 -3.08 -20.51 5.93
N PRO A 275 -1.83 -20.02 6.09
CA PRO A 275 -0.64 -20.87 6.17
C PRO A 275 -0.54 -21.52 7.57
N ASP A 276 0.67 -21.92 7.97
CA ASP A 276 1.03 -22.60 9.23
C ASP A 276 1.26 -21.66 10.45
N SER A 277 0.92 -20.38 10.34
CA SER A 277 1.25 -19.38 11.37
C SER A 277 0.40 -19.44 12.66
N PHE A 278 -0.63 -20.28 12.68
CA PHE A 278 -1.50 -20.66 13.80
C PHE A 278 -2.26 -21.96 13.44
N PHE A 279 -2.94 -22.60 14.40
CA PHE A 279 -3.75 -23.82 14.19
C PHE A 279 -5.07 -23.79 15.00
N ALA A 280 -6.00 -24.72 14.76
CA ALA A 280 -7.23 -24.81 15.58
C ALA A 280 -6.94 -25.06 17.07
N SER A 281 -5.80 -25.66 17.40
CA SER A 281 -5.33 -25.86 18.78
C SER A 281 -5.07 -24.54 19.52
N ASP A 282 -4.57 -23.51 18.83
CA ASP A 282 -4.32 -22.18 19.42
C ASP A 282 -5.64 -21.49 19.75
N LEU A 283 -6.67 -21.63 18.90
CA LEU A 283 -8.02 -21.15 19.20
C LEU A 283 -8.62 -21.80 20.44
N GLY A 284 -8.33 -23.09 20.67
CA GLY A 284 -8.72 -23.78 21.89
C GLY A 284 -8.06 -23.19 23.13
N ALA A 285 -6.83 -22.69 23.03
CA ALA A 285 -6.16 -21.97 24.12
C ALA A 285 -6.74 -20.55 24.32
N LEU A 286 -7.01 -19.81 23.24
CA LEU A 286 -7.65 -18.48 23.31
C LEU A 286 -9.08 -18.56 23.90
N LEU A 287 -9.83 -19.61 23.58
CA LEU A 287 -11.14 -19.90 24.19
C LEU A 287 -11.00 -20.20 25.70
N ALA A 288 -10.04 -21.05 26.08
CA ALA A 288 -9.77 -21.36 27.49
C ALA A 288 -9.27 -20.15 28.29
N ALA A 289 -8.60 -19.19 27.64
CA ALA A 289 -8.20 -17.90 28.21
C ALA A 289 -9.33 -16.85 28.23
N GLY A 290 -10.52 -17.16 27.71
CA GLY A 290 -11.65 -16.23 27.63
C GLY A 290 -11.49 -15.11 26.57
N GLN A 291 -10.49 -15.21 25.69
CA GLN A 291 -10.20 -14.26 24.62
C GLN A 291 -11.08 -14.51 23.36
N LEU A 292 -11.68 -15.70 23.25
CA LEU A 292 -12.74 -16.02 22.28
C LEU A 292 -14.01 -16.44 23.01
N THR A 293 -15.17 -16.20 22.42
CA THR A 293 -16.45 -16.74 22.92
C THR A 293 -16.72 -18.11 22.29
N ALA A 294 -17.45 -18.99 22.99
CA ALA A 294 -17.81 -20.31 22.47
C ALA A 294 -18.63 -20.22 21.17
N GLY A 295 -19.49 -19.20 21.02
CA GLY A 295 -20.24 -18.96 19.79
C GLY A 295 -19.36 -18.55 18.61
N LEU A 296 -18.38 -17.67 18.84
CA LEU A 296 -17.40 -17.28 17.82
C LEU A 296 -16.51 -18.47 17.42
N TYR A 297 -16.06 -19.26 18.40
CA TYR A 297 -15.28 -20.47 18.17
C TYR A 297 -16.04 -21.50 17.31
N GLY A 298 -17.33 -21.74 17.58
CA GLY A 298 -18.16 -22.63 16.76
C GLY A 298 -18.29 -22.20 15.30
N LYS A 299 -18.39 -20.89 15.03
CA LYS A 299 -18.49 -20.34 13.66
C LYS A 299 -17.24 -20.54 12.80
N LEU A 300 -16.08 -20.83 13.40
CA LEU A 300 -14.83 -21.06 12.65
C LEU A 300 -14.73 -22.48 12.05
N ALA A 301 -15.77 -23.32 12.24
CA ALA A 301 -15.91 -24.58 11.52
C ALA A 301 -16.09 -24.34 10.00
N GLY A 302 -15.21 -24.94 9.19
CA GLY A 302 -15.13 -24.73 7.74
C GLY A 302 -14.10 -23.67 7.30
N PHE A 303 -13.32 -23.11 8.23
CA PHE A 303 -12.06 -22.43 7.93
C PHE A 303 -11.03 -23.43 7.40
N ASN A 304 -10.08 -22.99 6.56
CA ASN A 304 -9.16 -23.88 5.86
C ASN A 304 -7.70 -23.45 6.06
N GLN A 305 -6.77 -24.41 6.06
CA GLN A 305 -5.34 -24.17 6.10
C GLN A 305 -4.61 -24.98 5.02
N VAL A 306 -3.56 -24.41 4.43
CA VAL A 306 -2.74 -25.07 3.40
C VAL A 306 -1.27 -24.83 3.72
N PHE A 307 -0.56 -25.89 4.09
CA PHE A 307 0.86 -25.82 4.46
C PHE A 307 1.59 -27.14 4.17
N ILE A 308 2.92 -27.08 4.17
CA ILE A 308 3.79 -28.24 3.94
C ILE A 308 3.80 -29.07 5.23
N SER A 309 3.40 -30.34 5.16
CA SER A 309 3.23 -31.19 6.34
C SER A 309 4.02 -32.49 6.22
N GLN A 310 4.93 -32.65 7.17
CA GLN A 310 5.82 -33.79 7.37
C GLN A 310 5.13 -35.05 7.94
N LYS A 311 3.84 -34.99 8.29
CA LYS A 311 3.07 -36.05 8.98
C LYS A 311 2.98 -37.39 8.23
N SER A 312 3.31 -37.44 6.95
CA SER A 312 3.39 -38.66 6.13
C SER A 312 4.76 -39.34 6.17
N SER A 313 5.79 -38.66 6.64
CA SER A 313 7.17 -39.14 6.57
C SER A 313 7.50 -40.19 7.64
N ALA A 314 8.40 -41.13 7.30
CA ALA A 314 8.94 -42.09 8.25
C ALA A 314 9.70 -41.42 9.40
N GLY A 315 10.35 -40.29 9.13
CA GLY A 315 11.01 -39.44 10.13
C GLY A 315 10.05 -38.92 11.20
N TYR A 316 8.89 -38.39 10.78
CA TYR A 316 7.88 -37.89 11.71
C TYR A 316 7.29 -38.99 12.60
N ALA A 317 7.17 -40.22 12.08
CA ALA A 317 6.75 -41.37 12.90
C ALA A 317 7.78 -41.73 13.98
N ARG A 318 9.09 -41.63 13.71
CA ARG A 318 10.16 -41.82 14.72
C ARG A 318 10.13 -40.68 15.76
N TYR A 319 10.00 -39.44 15.30
CA TYR A 319 9.87 -38.24 16.12
C TYR A 319 8.65 -38.29 17.06
N GLU A 320 7.48 -38.72 16.58
CA GLU A 320 6.29 -38.91 17.41
C GLU A 320 6.47 -40.07 18.42
N ALA A 321 7.14 -41.16 18.03
CA ALA A 321 7.46 -42.25 18.94
C ALA A 321 8.43 -41.83 20.07
N ALA A 322 9.35 -40.90 19.81
CA ALA A 322 10.22 -40.31 20.82
C ALA A 322 9.46 -39.32 21.73
N TRP A 323 8.64 -38.42 21.17
CA TRP A 323 7.80 -37.49 21.95
C TRP A 323 6.94 -38.21 23.01
N ARG A 324 6.35 -39.35 22.64
CA ARG A 324 5.51 -40.17 23.54
C ARG A 324 6.28 -40.87 24.67
N GLN A 325 7.61 -40.83 24.66
CA GLN A 325 8.49 -41.34 25.74
C GLN A 325 8.98 -40.24 26.69
N LEU A 326 8.80 -38.96 26.32
CA LEU A 326 9.21 -37.84 27.16
C LEU A 326 8.24 -37.61 28.32
N THR A 327 8.78 -37.00 29.37
CA THR A 327 8.06 -36.48 30.54
C THR A 327 8.49 -35.04 30.84
N PRO A 328 7.73 -34.25 31.64
CA PRO A 328 8.15 -32.91 32.04
C PRO A 328 9.54 -32.89 32.69
N GLU A 329 9.84 -33.90 33.52
CA GLU A 329 11.12 -34.04 34.24
C GLU A 329 12.27 -34.33 33.27
N SER A 330 12.04 -35.14 32.23
CA SER A 330 13.06 -35.35 31.18
C SER A 330 13.32 -34.07 30.37
N CYS A 331 12.29 -33.26 30.12
CA CYS A 331 12.43 -31.99 29.43
C CYS A 331 13.13 -30.93 30.29
N GLU A 332 12.94 -30.93 31.61
CA GLU A 332 13.66 -30.04 32.53
C GLU A 332 15.16 -30.42 32.59
N ALA A 333 15.47 -31.70 32.80
CA ALA A 333 16.85 -32.22 32.84
C ALA A 333 17.64 -32.01 31.53
N LEU A 334 16.95 -31.97 30.38
CA LEU A 334 17.54 -31.59 29.09
C LEU A 334 17.96 -30.10 29.05
N GLY A 335 17.26 -29.22 29.76
CA GLY A 335 17.55 -27.78 29.86
C GLY A 335 18.57 -27.42 30.94
N GLU A 336 18.68 -28.20 32.02
CA GLU A 336 19.69 -28.01 33.08
C GLU A 336 21.14 -28.12 32.57
N GLY A 337 21.36 -28.79 31.43
CA GLY A 337 22.68 -28.95 30.79
C GLY A 337 23.21 -27.73 30.02
N GLY A 338 22.59 -26.55 30.15
CA GLY A 338 22.93 -25.34 29.39
C GLY A 338 23.85 -24.36 30.10
N VAL A 339 24.83 -23.80 29.37
CA VAL A 339 25.78 -22.81 29.90
C VAL A 339 25.25 -21.39 29.61
N GLY A 340 24.41 -20.88 30.50
CA GLY A 340 23.72 -19.59 30.33
C GLY A 340 23.84 -18.61 31.52
N PRO A 341 23.42 -17.34 31.34
CA PRO A 341 23.39 -16.36 32.42
C PRO A 341 22.34 -16.72 33.49
N SER A 342 22.62 -16.41 34.75
CA SER A 342 21.73 -16.69 35.88
C SER A 342 20.46 -15.83 35.85
N GLY A 343 19.39 -16.35 35.26
CA GLY A 343 18.08 -15.69 35.18
C GLY A 343 17.04 -16.53 34.43
N ASP A 344 15.81 -16.06 34.40
CA ASP A 344 14.72 -16.69 33.64
C ASP A 344 14.99 -16.61 32.13
N ASN A 345 15.24 -17.77 31.52
CA ASN A 345 15.49 -17.93 30.08
C ASN A 345 14.20 -18.17 29.28
N GLY A 346 13.02 -18.10 29.90
CA GLY A 346 11.71 -18.34 29.31
C GLY A 346 11.35 -19.82 29.14
N TYR A 347 12.27 -20.74 29.41
CA TYR A 347 12.04 -22.18 29.36
C TYR A 347 11.57 -22.70 30.72
N ASN A 348 10.53 -23.54 30.70
CA ASN A 348 9.91 -24.09 31.89
C ASN A 348 9.14 -25.36 31.50
N ALA A 349 9.73 -26.53 31.70
CA ALA A 349 9.11 -27.79 31.29
C ALA A 349 7.91 -28.18 32.18
N SER A 350 7.76 -27.59 33.38
CA SER A 350 6.57 -27.79 34.23
C SER A 350 5.28 -27.20 33.62
N ARG A 351 5.38 -26.40 32.54
CA ARG A 351 4.22 -26.00 31.71
C ARG A 351 3.73 -27.13 30.78
N LEU A 352 4.53 -28.17 30.56
CA LEU A 352 4.14 -29.41 29.88
C LEU A 352 3.59 -30.40 30.91
N THR A 353 2.65 -31.23 30.49
CA THR A 353 2.02 -32.24 31.36
C THR A 353 2.14 -33.63 30.74
N ALA A 354 2.03 -34.67 31.55
CA ALA A 354 1.94 -36.05 31.06
C ALA A 354 0.78 -36.31 30.08
N ALA A 355 -0.21 -35.40 29.98
CA ALA A 355 -1.26 -35.47 28.96
C ALA A 355 -0.79 -34.97 27.59
N ASP A 356 0.16 -34.04 27.53
CA ASP A 356 0.65 -33.45 26.27
C ASP A 356 1.56 -34.42 25.51
N PHE A 357 2.38 -35.19 26.23
CA PHE A 357 3.19 -36.28 25.66
C PHE A 357 2.34 -37.48 25.18
N ARG A 358 1.08 -37.61 25.63
CA ARG A 358 0.10 -38.56 25.06
C ARG A 358 -0.60 -38.00 23.81
N GLY A 359 -0.54 -36.69 23.58
CA GLY A 359 -1.00 -36.06 22.35
C GLY A 359 0.06 -36.13 21.24
N PRO A 360 -0.27 -35.66 20.02
CA PRO A 360 0.71 -35.49 18.96
C PRO A 360 1.75 -34.41 19.35
N PRO A 361 3.01 -34.54 18.91
CA PRO A 361 4.04 -33.52 19.14
C PRO A 361 3.72 -32.19 18.41
N PRO A 362 4.30 -31.05 18.86
CA PRO A 362 4.26 -29.81 18.10
C PRO A 362 4.89 -29.98 16.71
N GLU A 363 4.23 -29.57 15.62
CA GLU A 363 4.76 -29.78 14.27
C GLU A 363 6.08 -29.02 14.02
N VAL A 364 6.14 -27.75 14.46
CA VAL A 364 7.35 -26.90 14.42
C VAL A 364 8.55 -27.53 15.17
N GLY A 365 8.28 -28.38 16.17
CA GLY A 365 9.32 -29.07 16.94
C GLY A 365 10.17 -30.04 16.11
N SER A 366 9.62 -30.60 15.02
CA SER A 366 10.36 -31.51 14.13
C SER A 366 11.44 -30.77 13.34
N TYR A 367 11.11 -29.58 12.84
CA TYR A 367 12.05 -28.67 12.19
C TYR A 367 13.13 -28.15 13.15
N ALA A 368 12.77 -27.91 14.43
CA ALA A 368 13.71 -27.48 15.48
C ALA A 368 14.69 -28.60 15.88
N TYR A 369 14.19 -29.84 15.99
CA TYR A 369 15.01 -31.04 16.16
C TYR A 369 16.02 -31.17 15.00
N ASP A 370 15.54 -31.04 13.75
CA ASP A 370 16.39 -31.14 12.56
C ASP A 370 17.43 -30.02 12.46
N ALA A 371 17.11 -28.80 12.90
CA ALA A 371 18.05 -27.68 12.86
C ALA A 371 19.22 -27.90 13.83
N ALA A 372 18.94 -28.39 15.04
CA ALA A 372 19.94 -28.78 16.02
C ALA A 372 20.78 -29.99 15.55
N ALA A 373 20.13 -31.01 14.97
CA ALA A 373 20.82 -32.18 14.41
C ALA A 373 21.72 -31.83 13.23
N ALA A 374 21.29 -30.93 12.32
CA ALA A 374 22.09 -30.47 11.20
C ALA A 374 23.41 -29.80 11.66
N ILE A 375 23.36 -29.00 12.73
CA ILE A 375 24.57 -28.40 13.31
C ILE A 375 25.50 -29.48 13.89
N ALA A 376 24.96 -30.43 14.67
CA ALA A 376 25.77 -31.49 15.26
C ALA A 376 26.45 -32.40 14.21
N LEU A 377 25.73 -32.77 13.15
CA LEU A 377 26.25 -33.53 12.02
C LEU A 377 27.32 -32.74 11.24
N ALA A 378 27.11 -31.44 11.04
CA ALA A 378 28.08 -30.60 10.33
C ALA A 378 29.38 -30.38 11.13
N ILE A 379 29.30 -30.16 12.44
CA ILE A 379 30.47 -30.03 13.35
C ILE A 379 31.34 -31.30 13.27
N GLN A 380 30.73 -32.49 13.23
CA GLN A 380 31.46 -33.75 13.09
C GLN A 380 32.21 -33.83 11.75
N ASN A 381 31.56 -33.48 10.63
CA ASN A 381 32.18 -33.51 9.30
C ASN A 381 33.39 -32.55 9.22
N CYS A 382 33.26 -31.36 9.82
CA CYS A 382 34.35 -30.38 9.92
C CYS A 382 35.46 -30.78 10.91
N SER A 383 35.25 -31.78 11.76
CA SER A 383 36.24 -32.23 12.76
C SER A 383 37.33 -33.15 12.18
N SER A 384 37.44 -33.22 10.85
CA SER A 384 38.35 -34.12 10.13
C SER A 384 39.70 -33.51 9.73
N ASN A 385 39.86 -32.17 9.73
CA ASN A 385 41.08 -31.50 9.22
C ASN A 385 41.66 -30.39 10.14
N GLY A 386 42.27 -30.79 11.26
CA GLY A 386 43.47 -30.11 11.79
C GLY A 386 43.33 -28.95 12.80
N THR A 387 44.41 -28.77 13.56
CA THR A 387 44.71 -27.64 14.47
C THR A 387 43.82 -27.42 15.71
N ASP A 388 43.97 -28.30 16.71
CA ASP A 388 43.76 -27.94 18.12
C ASP A 388 44.58 -26.68 18.47
N GLY A 389 43.90 -25.59 18.84
CA GLY A 389 44.53 -24.38 19.42
C GLY A 389 44.16 -23.03 18.81
N ALA A 390 43.38 -22.97 17.72
CA ALA A 390 43.22 -21.75 16.91
C ALA A 390 42.14 -20.75 17.39
N LEU A 391 41.35 -21.04 18.44
CA LEU A 391 40.25 -20.18 18.96
C LEU A 391 40.70 -18.85 19.62
N ARG A 392 41.92 -18.38 19.34
CA ARG A 392 42.42 -17.05 19.72
C ARG A 392 42.75 -16.15 18.51
N ASP A 393 42.61 -16.65 17.29
CA ASP A 393 42.76 -15.87 16.07
C ASP A 393 41.39 -15.68 15.39
N HIS A 394 41.03 -14.42 15.15
CA HIS A 394 39.80 -14.06 14.44
C HIS A 394 39.76 -14.64 13.01
N ALA A 395 40.91 -14.77 12.34
CA ALA A 395 40.97 -15.35 10.99
C ALA A 395 40.64 -16.85 11.00
N ALA A 396 41.11 -17.59 12.01
CA ALA A 396 40.81 -19.01 12.17
C ALA A 396 39.34 -19.26 12.59
N ALA A 397 38.81 -18.43 13.51
CA ALA A 397 37.39 -18.48 13.87
C ALA A 397 36.48 -18.19 12.66
N ALA A 398 36.83 -17.19 11.84
CA ALA A 398 36.10 -16.89 10.60
C ALA A 398 36.18 -18.04 9.57
N ALA A 399 37.35 -18.65 9.39
CA ALA A 399 37.50 -19.82 8.52
C ALA A 399 36.63 -20.99 9.00
N ARG A 400 36.59 -21.27 10.30
CA ARG A 400 35.75 -22.32 10.90
C ARG A 400 34.25 -22.05 10.72
N GLY A 401 33.80 -20.81 10.89
CA GLY A 401 32.40 -20.43 10.62
C GLY A 401 32.01 -20.66 9.16
N GLN A 402 32.88 -20.28 8.21
CA GLN A 402 32.63 -20.51 6.78
C GLN A 402 32.65 -22.01 6.42
N GLU A 403 33.57 -22.79 7.00
CA GLU A 403 33.62 -24.25 6.85
C GLU A 403 32.31 -24.90 7.35
N LEU A 404 31.88 -24.57 8.56
CA LEU A 404 30.67 -25.12 9.17
C LEU A 404 29.40 -24.75 8.38
N ALA A 405 29.28 -23.50 7.90
CA ALA A 405 28.18 -23.11 7.03
C ALA A 405 28.21 -23.79 5.64
N ALA A 406 29.39 -24.15 5.12
CA ALA A 406 29.51 -24.95 3.90
C ALA A 406 29.10 -26.41 4.16
N ALA A 407 29.53 -27.00 5.28
CA ALA A 407 29.19 -28.35 5.68
C ALA A 407 27.68 -28.53 5.92
N ILE A 408 27.03 -27.57 6.62
CA ILE A 408 25.57 -27.58 6.82
C ILE A 408 24.84 -27.67 5.48
N ARG A 409 25.16 -26.81 4.50
CA ARG A 409 24.54 -26.83 3.16
C ARG A 409 24.90 -28.09 2.35
N GLY A 410 25.94 -28.81 2.72
CA GLY A 410 26.33 -30.10 2.13
C GLY A 410 25.62 -31.32 2.73
N LEU A 411 24.84 -31.17 3.80
CA LEU A 411 24.15 -32.29 4.45
C LEU A 411 22.94 -32.78 3.66
N ALA A 412 22.73 -34.11 3.75
CA ALA A 412 21.44 -34.77 3.55
C ALA A 412 21.28 -35.87 4.62
N PHE A 413 20.11 -35.97 5.25
CA PHE A 413 19.82 -36.95 6.31
C PHE A 413 18.31 -37.21 6.48
N SER A 414 17.95 -38.36 7.04
CA SER A 414 16.55 -38.73 7.34
C SER A 414 16.07 -38.04 8.63
N GLY A 415 15.68 -36.78 8.50
CA GLY A 415 15.26 -35.91 9.60
C GLY A 415 13.94 -36.28 10.28
N ALA A 416 13.70 -35.69 11.45
CA ALA A 416 12.46 -35.74 12.23
C ALA A 416 11.26 -35.17 11.46
N SER A 417 11.48 -34.21 10.57
CA SER A 417 10.46 -33.64 9.66
C SER A 417 10.49 -34.28 8.26
N GLY A 418 10.93 -35.54 8.16
CA GLY A 418 11.19 -36.23 6.90
C GLY A 418 12.58 -35.91 6.36
N GLU A 419 12.86 -36.30 5.11
CA GLU A 419 14.19 -36.09 4.52
C GLU A 419 14.59 -34.61 4.52
N VAL A 420 15.80 -34.32 5.01
CA VAL A 420 16.38 -32.99 5.11
C VAL A 420 17.60 -32.93 4.19
N GLY A 421 17.69 -31.84 3.44
CA GLY A 421 18.84 -31.45 2.62
C GLY A 421 18.60 -30.05 2.09
N PHE A 422 19.61 -29.43 1.47
CA PHE A 422 19.56 -28.01 1.08
C PHE A 422 19.56 -27.83 -0.44
N LYS A 423 18.88 -26.78 -0.93
CA LYS A 423 18.83 -26.43 -2.36
C LYS A 423 20.22 -25.99 -2.81
N GLN A 424 20.66 -26.46 -3.98
CA GLN A 424 22.02 -26.24 -4.46
C GLN A 424 22.37 -24.74 -4.52
N GLY A 425 23.43 -24.34 -3.81
CA GLY A 425 23.89 -22.95 -3.75
C GLY A 425 23.07 -22.02 -2.86
N LEU A 426 22.13 -22.54 -2.06
CA LEU A 426 21.29 -21.79 -1.12
C LEU A 426 21.36 -22.41 0.29
N GLY A 427 20.90 -21.66 1.29
CA GLY A 427 20.61 -22.18 2.63
C GLY A 427 19.19 -22.75 2.80
N ASP A 428 18.38 -22.76 1.75
CA ASP A 428 16.98 -23.21 1.78
C ASP A 428 16.87 -24.73 1.83
N ARG A 429 15.91 -25.26 2.60
CA ARG A 429 15.56 -26.69 2.52
C ARG A 429 15.10 -27.08 1.12
N ALA A 430 15.64 -28.20 0.62
CA ALA A 430 15.13 -28.91 -0.53
C ALA A 430 13.75 -29.52 -0.22
N THR A 431 12.78 -29.25 -1.09
CA THR A 431 11.37 -29.63 -0.89
C THR A 431 10.98 -30.99 -1.51
N ASN A 432 11.96 -31.72 -2.04
CA ASN A 432 11.77 -33.06 -2.58
C ASN A 432 11.31 -34.03 -1.49
N GLY A 433 10.27 -34.82 -1.75
CA GLY A 433 9.73 -35.77 -0.77
C GLY A 433 8.86 -35.14 0.33
N LEU A 434 8.62 -33.82 0.31
CA LEU A 434 7.65 -33.17 1.19
C LEU A 434 6.24 -33.20 0.56
N ASP A 435 5.22 -33.29 1.40
CA ASP A 435 3.82 -33.16 1.01
C ASP A 435 3.28 -31.78 1.35
N ILE A 436 2.43 -31.22 0.48
CA ILE A 436 1.44 -30.22 0.90
C ILE A 436 0.25 -30.97 1.50
N ALA A 437 -0.26 -30.47 2.62
CA ALA A 437 -1.50 -30.92 3.20
C ALA A 437 -2.48 -29.74 3.31
N MET A 438 -3.75 -30.07 3.14
CA MET A 438 -4.85 -29.13 3.32
C MET A 438 -5.75 -29.61 4.44
N PHE A 439 -5.98 -28.72 5.40
CA PHE A 439 -6.79 -28.97 6.59
C PHE A 439 -8.05 -28.12 6.56
N ASN A 440 -9.14 -28.69 7.05
CA ASN A 440 -10.43 -28.06 7.22
C ASN A 440 -10.77 -28.14 8.73
N TRP A 441 -11.13 -27.02 9.35
CA TRP A 441 -11.45 -26.99 10.77
C TRP A 441 -12.85 -27.53 11.01
N GLN A 442 -12.97 -28.55 11.85
CA GLN A 442 -14.25 -29.22 12.10
C GLN A 442 -14.51 -29.37 13.60
N LEU A 443 -15.74 -29.14 14.02
CA LEU A 443 -16.17 -29.44 15.38
C LEU A 443 -16.24 -30.95 15.56
N GLN A 444 -15.50 -31.46 16.53
CA GLN A 444 -15.51 -32.86 16.96
C GLN A 444 -15.84 -32.94 18.46
N PRO A 445 -16.46 -34.04 18.92
CA PRO A 445 -16.69 -34.25 20.35
C PRO A 445 -15.37 -34.21 21.14
N ALA A 446 -15.32 -33.46 22.24
CA ALA A 446 -14.16 -33.43 23.12
C ALA A 446 -13.97 -34.82 23.75
N GLY A 447 -12.90 -35.52 23.38
CA GLY A 447 -12.60 -36.88 23.84
C GLY A 447 -12.28 -36.94 25.34
N GLY A 448 -13.32 -37.07 26.19
CA GLY A 448 -13.12 -37.15 27.64
C GLY A 448 -14.36 -36.89 28.51
N GLY A 449 -15.52 -37.48 28.20
CA GLY A 449 -16.69 -37.55 29.10
C GLY A 449 -17.48 -36.26 29.34
N GLY A 450 -16.86 -35.08 29.25
CA GLY A 450 -17.55 -33.79 29.22
C GLY A 450 -18.06 -33.48 27.81
N GLY A 451 -19.38 -33.35 27.65
CA GLY A 451 -20.05 -33.14 26.35
C GLY A 451 -19.89 -31.75 25.75
N GLY A 452 -18.66 -31.33 25.48
CA GLY A 452 -18.34 -30.15 24.69
C GLY A 452 -17.77 -30.53 23.31
N GLU A 453 -17.70 -29.56 22.41
CA GLU A 453 -17.10 -29.71 21.07
C GLU A 453 -15.77 -28.94 20.98
N LYS A 454 -14.84 -29.42 20.16
CA LYS A 454 -13.55 -28.80 19.91
C LYS A 454 -13.30 -28.73 18.40
N LEU A 455 -12.76 -27.62 17.90
CA LEU A 455 -12.21 -27.56 16.56
C LEU A 455 -10.98 -28.48 16.46
N ALA A 456 -10.95 -29.29 15.42
CA ALA A 456 -9.82 -30.14 15.03
C ALA A 456 -9.39 -29.82 13.60
N ASP A 457 -8.08 -29.83 13.37
CA ASP A 457 -7.46 -29.67 12.05
C ASP A 457 -7.60 -30.99 11.26
N VAL A 458 -8.72 -31.17 10.55
CA VAL A 458 -9.00 -32.39 9.77
C VAL A 458 -8.31 -32.30 8.41
N ALA A 459 -7.35 -33.18 8.14
CA ALA A 459 -6.70 -33.26 6.84
C ALA A 459 -7.70 -33.75 5.78
N VAL A 460 -8.10 -32.87 4.87
CA VAL A 460 -9.07 -33.17 3.80
C VAL A 460 -8.42 -33.50 2.47
N LEU A 461 -7.19 -33.03 2.21
CA LEU A 461 -6.39 -33.41 1.03
C LEU A 461 -4.88 -33.44 1.37
N ARG A 462 -4.12 -34.26 0.63
CA ARG A 462 -2.64 -34.32 0.70
C ARG A 462 -2.05 -34.71 -0.66
N TYR A 463 -0.94 -34.06 -1.04
CA TYR A 463 -0.20 -34.34 -2.28
C TYR A 463 1.29 -34.11 -2.06
N SER A 464 2.15 -34.78 -2.84
CA SER A 464 3.55 -34.36 -2.91
C SER A 464 3.63 -32.93 -3.45
N LEU A 465 4.50 -32.09 -2.88
CA LEU A 465 4.74 -30.76 -3.41
C LEU A 465 5.23 -30.80 -4.87
N SER A 466 5.94 -31.88 -5.23
CA SER A 466 6.48 -32.15 -6.57
C SER A 466 5.43 -32.43 -7.65
N THR A 467 4.17 -32.72 -7.30
CA THR A 467 3.07 -32.86 -8.27
C THR A 467 2.28 -31.56 -8.48
N LEU A 468 2.63 -30.48 -7.77
CA LEU A 468 1.96 -29.17 -7.86
C LEU A 468 2.89 -28.04 -8.31
N LEU A 469 4.18 -28.11 -7.95
CA LEU A 469 5.20 -27.15 -8.35
C LEU A 469 6.14 -27.73 -9.41
N THR A 470 6.76 -26.89 -10.23
CA THR A 470 7.90 -27.33 -11.06
C THR A 470 9.12 -27.65 -10.18
N PRO A 471 10.14 -28.35 -10.69
CA PRO A 471 11.41 -28.52 -9.96
C PRO A 471 12.12 -27.20 -9.58
N GLY A 472 11.72 -26.06 -10.17
CA GLY A 472 12.17 -24.72 -9.78
C GLY A 472 11.30 -24.04 -8.70
N GLY A 473 10.25 -24.70 -8.20
CA GLY A 473 9.29 -24.16 -7.23
C GLY A 473 8.17 -23.32 -7.85
N GLU A 474 8.01 -23.30 -9.18
CA GLU A 474 7.01 -22.46 -9.85
C GLU A 474 5.61 -23.03 -9.71
N ALA A 475 4.63 -22.18 -9.38
CA ALA A 475 3.23 -22.55 -9.29
C ALA A 475 2.60 -22.92 -10.65
N CYS A 476 1.48 -23.65 -10.61
CA CYS A 476 0.48 -23.65 -11.68
C CYS A 476 0.91 -24.15 -13.08
N ALA A 477 1.97 -24.97 -13.14
CA ALA A 477 2.49 -25.60 -14.36
C ALA A 477 1.40 -26.33 -15.18
N GLN A 478 1.60 -26.43 -16.50
CA GLN A 478 0.59 -26.95 -17.44
C GLN A 478 0.15 -28.41 -17.18
N ASN A 479 0.95 -29.20 -16.48
CA ASN A 479 0.64 -30.59 -16.12
C ASN A 479 -0.01 -30.73 -14.72
N ALA A 480 -0.03 -29.68 -13.89
CA ALA A 480 -0.56 -29.74 -12.52
C ALA A 480 -2.10 -29.63 -12.46
N THR A 481 -2.76 -29.30 -13.57
CA THR A 481 -4.21 -29.02 -13.62
C THR A 481 -5.11 -30.26 -13.66
N SER A 482 -4.56 -31.46 -13.68
CA SER A 482 -5.32 -32.73 -13.64
C SER A 482 -5.21 -33.50 -12.32
N ALA A 483 -4.56 -32.92 -11.30
CA ALA A 483 -4.02 -33.67 -10.15
C ALA A 483 -4.80 -33.54 -8.83
N LEU A 484 -5.72 -32.57 -8.68
CA LEU A 484 -6.59 -32.50 -7.50
C LEU A 484 -7.91 -33.23 -7.77
N PRO A 485 -8.22 -34.39 -7.13
CA PRO A 485 -9.58 -34.85 -6.95
C PRO A 485 -10.48 -33.77 -6.33
N GLU A 486 -11.79 -33.94 -6.50
CA GLU A 486 -12.80 -33.06 -5.92
C GLU A 486 -12.71 -33.05 -4.38
N PRO A 487 -13.10 -31.94 -3.71
CA PRO A 487 -13.06 -31.85 -2.25
C PRO A 487 -13.82 -33.02 -1.61
N ASP A 488 -13.17 -33.67 -0.65
CA ASP A 488 -13.66 -34.84 0.08
C ASP A 488 -15.08 -34.62 0.64
N PRO A 489 -15.99 -35.63 0.61
CA PRO A 489 -17.33 -35.51 1.21
C PRO A 489 -17.34 -35.13 2.70
N MET A 490 -16.23 -35.25 3.43
CA MET A 490 -16.06 -34.73 4.79
C MET A 490 -15.89 -33.20 4.87
N TRP A 491 -15.76 -32.48 3.75
CA TRP A 491 -15.40 -31.05 3.76
C TRP A 491 -16.56 -30.13 4.16
N VAL A 492 -16.35 -29.34 5.22
CA VAL A 492 -17.32 -28.35 5.72
C VAL A 492 -16.92 -26.94 5.27
N TRP A 493 -17.89 -26.11 4.88
CA TRP A 493 -17.69 -24.69 4.59
C TRP A 493 -18.39 -23.82 5.64
N LEU A 494 -17.85 -22.60 5.86
CA LEU A 494 -18.39 -21.62 6.82
C LEU A 494 -19.90 -21.42 6.65
N GLY A 495 -20.62 -21.37 7.78
CA GLY A 495 -22.09 -21.40 7.80
C GLY A 495 -22.72 -22.79 7.55
N GLY A 496 -21.94 -23.87 7.58
CA GLY A 496 -22.43 -25.25 7.42
C GLY A 496 -22.67 -25.70 5.98
N GLY A 497 -22.02 -25.06 5.00
CA GLY A 497 -22.18 -25.40 3.58
C GLY A 497 -21.47 -26.71 3.20
N SER A 498 -22.11 -27.52 2.35
CA SER A 498 -21.55 -28.76 1.78
C SER A 498 -20.93 -28.56 0.39
N SER A 499 -20.60 -27.32 0.00
CA SER A 499 -20.02 -26.99 -1.29
C SER A 499 -19.26 -25.66 -1.24
N PRO A 500 -18.15 -25.51 -1.99
CA PRO A 500 -17.39 -24.26 -2.04
C PRO A 500 -18.23 -23.09 -2.53
N PRO A 501 -18.11 -21.90 -1.92
CA PRO A 501 -18.82 -20.72 -2.40
C PRO A 501 -18.33 -20.31 -3.80
N ARG A 502 -19.24 -19.76 -4.62
CA ARG A 502 -18.86 -19.15 -5.91
C ARG A 502 -18.15 -17.81 -5.67
N ASP A 503 -17.23 -17.43 -6.56
CA ASP A 503 -16.59 -16.11 -6.54
C ASP A 503 -17.65 -15.02 -6.78
N ARG A 504 -17.83 -14.14 -5.78
CA ARG A 504 -18.81 -13.05 -5.80
C ARG A 504 -18.62 -12.08 -6.96
N LEU A 505 -17.37 -11.82 -7.37
CA LEU A 505 -17.06 -10.92 -8.49
C LEU A 505 -17.40 -11.58 -9.83
N VAL A 506 -17.21 -12.89 -9.96
CA VAL A 506 -17.68 -13.67 -11.12
C VAL A 506 -19.21 -13.71 -11.18
N VAL A 507 -19.88 -13.94 -10.05
CA VAL A 507 -21.36 -13.97 -9.97
C VAL A 507 -21.98 -12.62 -10.34
N GLU A 508 -21.46 -11.49 -9.81
CA GLU A 508 -21.97 -10.16 -10.21
C GLU A 508 -21.62 -9.83 -11.68
N ARG A 509 -20.48 -10.32 -12.22
CA ARG A 509 -20.16 -10.19 -13.65
C ARG A 509 -21.16 -10.97 -14.54
N GLU A 510 -21.47 -12.21 -14.18
CA GLU A 510 -22.48 -13.04 -14.85
C GLU A 510 -23.85 -12.37 -14.82
N ARG A 511 -24.27 -11.88 -13.65
CA ARG A 511 -25.54 -11.17 -13.46
C ARG A 511 -25.62 -9.91 -14.33
N LEU A 512 -24.60 -9.06 -14.30
CA LEU A 512 -24.55 -7.84 -15.11
C LEU A 512 -24.54 -8.14 -16.62
N ALA A 513 -23.92 -9.24 -17.04
CA ALA A 513 -23.96 -9.71 -18.42
C ALA A 513 -25.36 -10.21 -18.82
N ALA A 514 -26.05 -10.95 -17.94
CA ALA A 514 -27.42 -11.41 -18.15
C ALA A 514 -28.44 -10.25 -18.19
N ASP A 515 -28.33 -9.28 -17.27
CA ASP A 515 -29.15 -8.05 -17.27
C ASP A 515 -28.92 -7.22 -18.54
N LEU A 516 -27.67 -7.13 -19.02
CA LEU A 516 -27.35 -6.47 -20.29
C LEU A 516 -27.92 -7.23 -21.49
N ALA A 517 -27.83 -8.56 -21.52
CA ALA A 517 -28.40 -9.39 -22.58
C ALA A 517 -29.94 -9.28 -22.62
N ALA A 518 -30.60 -9.34 -21.47
CA ALA A 518 -32.04 -9.14 -21.33
C ALA A 518 -32.46 -7.72 -21.74
N SER A 519 -31.65 -6.70 -21.41
CA SER A 519 -31.88 -5.32 -21.86
C SER A 519 -31.74 -5.17 -23.39
N GLN A 520 -30.74 -5.81 -23.99
CA GLN A 520 -30.57 -5.85 -25.45
C GLN A 520 -31.69 -6.60 -26.15
N GLN A 521 -32.18 -7.72 -25.58
CA GLN A 521 -33.29 -8.47 -26.16
C GLN A 521 -34.60 -7.67 -26.08
N ARG A 522 -34.93 -7.06 -24.92
CA ARG A 522 -36.08 -6.14 -24.81
C ARG A 522 -35.99 -4.97 -25.79
N ALA A 523 -34.79 -4.48 -26.09
CA ALA A 523 -34.57 -3.45 -27.12
C ALA A 523 -34.84 -3.98 -28.53
N ARG A 524 -34.39 -5.19 -28.88
CA ARG A 524 -34.71 -5.83 -30.18
C ARG A 524 -36.20 -6.10 -30.34
N GLU A 525 -36.86 -6.63 -29.31
CA GLU A 525 -38.32 -6.85 -29.30
C GLU A 525 -39.10 -5.53 -29.42
N ALA A 526 -38.57 -4.42 -28.88
CA ALA A 526 -39.14 -3.09 -29.08
C ALA A 526 -38.92 -2.55 -30.51
N GLU A 527 -37.73 -2.74 -31.09
CA GLU A 527 -37.46 -2.42 -32.50
C GLU A 527 -38.33 -3.26 -33.45
N GLU A 528 -38.63 -4.51 -33.12
CA GLU A 528 -39.46 -5.40 -33.93
C GLU A 528 -40.95 -5.03 -33.88
N ARG A 529 -41.46 -4.68 -32.69
CA ARG A 529 -42.80 -4.06 -32.54
C ARG A 529 -42.91 -2.71 -33.27
N GLU A 530 -41.83 -1.94 -33.32
CA GLU A 530 -41.80 -0.67 -34.07
C GLU A 530 -41.66 -0.90 -35.59
N ARG A 531 -40.96 -1.96 -36.04
CA ARG A 531 -40.96 -2.41 -37.44
C ARG A 531 -42.36 -2.81 -37.91
N GLN A 532 -43.14 -3.51 -37.09
CA GLN A 532 -44.55 -3.83 -37.39
C GLN A 532 -45.41 -2.57 -37.57
N ARG A 533 -45.08 -1.45 -36.90
CA ARG A 533 -45.71 -0.14 -37.13
C ARG A 533 -45.20 0.56 -38.39
N GLN A 534 -43.91 0.45 -38.69
CA GLN A 534 -43.28 1.17 -39.82
C GLN A 534 -43.65 0.63 -41.22
N VAL A 535 -44.32 -0.53 -41.31
CA VAL A 535 -45.00 -0.96 -42.56
C VAL A 535 -45.99 0.10 -43.08
N VAL A 536 -46.51 0.96 -42.20
CA VAL A 536 -47.45 2.04 -42.53
C VAL A 536 -46.75 3.35 -42.97
N LEU A 537 -45.42 3.51 -42.80
CA LEU A 537 -44.76 4.82 -42.88
C LEU A 537 -43.49 4.88 -43.76
N GLY A 538 -43.45 4.08 -44.84
CA GLY A 538 -42.29 3.91 -45.74
C GLY A 538 -41.86 5.11 -46.61
N ALA A 539 -42.19 6.36 -46.26
CA ALA A 539 -42.05 7.53 -47.14
C ALA A 539 -40.82 8.44 -46.88
N VAL A 540 -40.03 8.20 -45.82
CA VAL A 540 -39.07 9.21 -45.29
C VAL A 540 -37.60 8.74 -45.20
N LEU A 541 -37.30 7.45 -45.45
CA LEU A 541 -36.03 6.82 -45.05
C LEU A 541 -34.78 7.12 -45.92
N GLY A 542 -34.79 8.19 -46.72
CA GLY A 542 -33.60 8.65 -47.49
C GLY A 542 -32.52 9.33 -46.62
N PRO A 543 -32.82 10.43 -45.89
CA PRO A 543 -31.79 11.22 -45.21
C PRO A 543 -31.12 10.55 -44.00
N ALA A 544 -31.75 9.53 -43.42
CA ALA A 544 -31.31 8.92 -42.16
C ALA A 544 -29.93 8.22 -42.25
N LEU A 545 -29.64 7.57 -43.39
CA LEU A 545 -28.37 6.83 -43.56
C LEU A 545 -27.14 7.76 -43.55
N LEU A 546 -27.25 8.95 -44.15
CA LEU A 546 -26.18 9.95 -44.19
C LEU A 546 -25.86 10.50 -42.80
N LEU A 547 -26.87 10.71 -41.95
CA LEU A 547 -26.70 11.16 -40.57
C LEU A 547 -25.99 10.11 -39.71
N LEU A 548 -26.28 8.82 -39.92
CA LEU A 548 -25.67 7.73 -39.15
C LEU A 548 -24.18 7.56 -39.49
N ALA A 549 -23.81 7.64 -40.78
CA ALA A 549 -22.42 7.65 -41.21
C ALA A 549 -21.64 8.86 -40.64
N ALA A 550 -22.24 10.05 -40.63
CA ALA A 550 -21.67 11.24 -39.99
C ALA A 550 -21.49 11.05 -38.48
N GLY A 551 -22.45 10.40 -37.80
CA GLY A 551 -22.38 10.07 -36.37
C GLY A 551 -21.18 9.19 -36.02
N VAL A 552 -20.93 8.11 -36.77
CA VAL A 552 -19.76 7.23 -36.55
C VAL A 552 -18.45 8.00 -36.76
N LEU A 553 -18.36 8.83 -37.80
CA LEU A 553 -17.19 9.68 -38.05
C LEU A 553 -16.95 10.67 -36.90
N LEU A 554 -18.03 11.24 -36.33
CA LEU A 554 -17.97 12.12 -35.17
C LEU A 554 -17.52 11.39 -33.89
N VAL A 555 -17.95 10.14 -33.66
CA VAL A 555 -17.49 9.33 -32.52
C VAL A 555 -15.99 9.00 -32.64
N VAL A 556 -15.52 8.54 -33.80
CA VAL A 556 -14.09 8.26 -34.03
C VAL A 556 -13.25 9.55 -33.91
N ARG A 557 -13.76 10.67 -34.41
CA ARG A 557 -13.17 12.00 -34.21
C ARG A 557 -13.16 12.39 -32.73
N HIS A 558 -14.22 12.12 -31.98
CA HIS A 558 -14.31 12.41 -30.54
C HIS A 558 -13.30 11.59 -29.73
N PHE A 559 -13.13 10.29 -30.00
CA PHE A 559 -12.10 9.47 -29.35
C PHE A 559 -10.67 9.93 -29.70
N LYS A 560 -10.38 10.23 -30.98
CA LYS A 560 -9.08 10.77 -31.40
C LYS A 560 -8.78 12.13 -30.74
N LEU A 561 -9.78 13.00 -30.60
CA LEU A 561 -9.69 14.25 -29.85
C LEU A 561 -9.52 14.00 -28.34
N ALA A 562 -10.26 13.07 -27.75
CA ALA A 562 -10.19 12.74 -26.32
C ALA A 562 -8.83 12.18 -25.89
N LYS A 563 -8.14 11.42 -26.77
CA LYS A 563 -6.75 10.98 -26.56
C LYS A 563 -5.79 12.17 -26.62
N ARG A 564 -5.87 13.03 -27.66
CA ARG A 564 -5.07 14.27 -27.75
C ARG A 564 -5.28 15.22 -26.57
N ARG A 565 -6.49 15.30 -26.02
CA ARG A 565 -6.84 16.14 -24.85
C ARG A 565 -6.14 15.74 -23.53
N ARG A 566 -5.45 14.58 -23.48
CA ARG A 566 -4.68 14.11 -22.31
C ARG A 566 -3.17 14.21 -22.47
N GLN A 567 -2.69 14.60 -23.65
CA GLN A 567 -1.27 14.70 -23.99
C GLN A 567 -0.78 16.15 -23.87
N LEU A 568 0.51 16.33 -23.59
CA LEU A 568 1.19 17.62 -23.78
C LEU A 568 1.32 17.91 -25.28
N VAL A 569 1.16 19.18 -25.63
CA VAL A 569 1.39 19.70 -26.97
C VAL A 569 2.19 21.01 -26.89
N TRP A 570 2.92 21.35 -27.94
CA TRP A 570 3.55 22.67 -28.06
C TRP A 570 2.48 23.77 -28.01
N ARG A 571 2.71 24.83 -27.23
CA ARG A 571 1.80 25.99 -27.12
C ARG A 571 1.62 26.70 -28.46
N SER A 572 2.69 26.79 -29.26
CA SER A 572 2.74 27.37 -30.60
C SER A 572 1.97 26.52 -31.62
N THR A 573 2.43 25.30 -31.91
CA THR A 573 1.88 24.48 -33.01
C THR A 573 0.65 23.65 -32.65
N ARG A 574 0.35 23.48 -31.35
CA ARG A 574 -0.69 22.57 -30.80
C ARG A 574 -0.57 21.11 -31.26
N LYS A 575 0.57 20.72 -31.83
CA LYS A 575 0.95 19.33 -32.16
C LYS A 575 1.72 18.73 -30.96
N PRO A 576 1.59 17.42 -30.67
CA PRO A 576 2.41 16.76 -29.64
C PRO A 576 3.91 16.92 -29.94
N PRO A 577 4.77 17.06 -28.92
CA PRO A 577 6.21 17.08 -29.13
C PRO A 577 6.68 15.73 -29.68
N ARG A 578 7.66 15.77 -30.60
CA ARG A 578 8.35 14.58 -31.09
C ARG A 578 9.60 14.38 -30.25
N LEU A 579 9.64 13.28 -29.51
CA LEU A 579 10.84 12.80 -28.86
C LEU A 579 11.67 12.05 -29.92
N ARG A 580 12.96 12.36 -29.98
CA ARG A 580 13.96 11.58 -30.70
C ARG A 580 14.96 11.12 -29.64
N SER A 581 15.16 9.81 -29.50
CA SER A 581 16.34 9.30 -28.79
C SER A 581 17.59 9.60 -29.62
N LYS A 582 18.74 9.77 -28.98
CA LYS A 582 20.02 9.71 -29.69
C LYS A 582 20.24 8.32 -30.29
N ALA A 583 21.07 8.24 -31.32
CA ALA A 583 21.36 7.01 -32.07
C ALA A 583 22.14 5.92 -31.29
N SER A 584 22.22 6.03 -29.97
CA SER A 584 22.84 5.08 -29.04
C SER A 584 22.09 4.99 -27.69
N GLY A 585 20.90 5.60 -27.57
CA GLY A 585 20.10 5.61 -26.34
C GLY A 585 18.87 4.71 -26.48
N GLU A 586 18.69 3.78 -25.56
CA GLU A 586 17.46 3.01 -25.48
C GLU A 586 16.33 3.81 -24.82
N TYR A 587 16.63 4.52 -23.73
CA TYR A 587 15.63 5.24 -22.93
C TYR A 587 15.81 6.76 -23.03
N HIS A 588 14.72 7.51 -22.97
CA HIS A 588 14.78 8.99 -23.01
C HIS A 588 15.04 9.58 -21.62
N LEU A 589 14.73 8.82 -20.57
CA LEU A 589 14.77 9.26 -19.17
C LEU A 589 15.01 8.05 -18.25
N PHE A 590 16.05 8.11 -17.44
CA PHE A 590 16.28 7.24 -16.28
C PHE A 590 15.67 7.86 -15.03
N LEU A 591 15.09 7.08 -14.13
CA LEU A 591 14.53 7.52 -12.87
C LEU A 591 15.30 6.91 -11.67
N SER A 592 16.26 7.66 -11.13
CA SER A 592 17.04 7.29 -9.93
C SER A 592 16.31 7.74 -8.67
N HIS A 593 16.17 6.85 -7.67
CA HIS A 593 15.39 7.13 -6.47
C HIS A 593 15.77 6.27 -5.26
N THR A 594 15.48 6.76 -4.05
CA THR A 594 15.65 5.98 -2.81
C THR A 594 14.44 5.06 -2.60
N TRP A 595 14.65 3.74 -2.54
CA TRP A 595 13.58 2.76 -2.31
C TRP A 595 12.71 3.08 -1.07
N SER A 596 13.36 3.39 0.05
CA SER A 596 12.71 3.62 1.35
C SER A 596 11.90 4.92 1.46
N SER A 597 12.02 5.86 0.51
CA SER A 597 11.46 7.21 0.66
C SER A 597 11.01 7.91 -0.63
N GLY A 598 11.23 7.33 -1.82
CA GLY A 598 10.86 7.94 -3.11
C GLY A 598 10.02 7.07 -4.06
N GLN A 599 9.88 5.77 -3.79
CA GLN A 599 9.34 4.79 -4.74
C GLN A 599 7.92 5.15 -5.24
N ASP A 600 7.01 5.52 -4.35
CA ASP A 600 5.62 5.82 -4.69
C ASP A 600 5.47 7.05 -5.62
N GLN A 601 6.28 8.09 -5.41
CA GLN A 601 6.30 9.28 -6.24
C GLN A 601 6.91 9.00 -7.61
N VAL A 602 7.94 8.16 -7.67
CA VAL A 602 8.67 7.92 -8.92
C VAL A 602 7.89 7.00 -9.87
N HIS A 603 7.19 5.97 -9.36
CA HIS A 603 6.16 5.27 -10.17
C HIS A 603 5.04 6.22 -10.63
N MET A 604 4.59 7.17 -9.78
CA MET A 604 3.61 8.19 -10.20
C MET A 604 4.16 9.11 -11.30
N ILE A 605 5.43 9.52 -11.22
CA ILE A 605 6.12 10.30 -12.25
C ILE A 605 6.13 9.49 -13.57
N LYS A 606 6.64 8.25 -13.58
CA LYS A 606 6.64 7.38 -14.77
C LYS A 606 5.24 7.23 -15.37
N ARG A 607 4.24 6.89 -14.55
CA ARG A 607 2.84 6.70 -14.99
C ARG A 607 2.18 7.97 -15.55
N ARG A 608 2.45 9.14 -14.96
CA ARG A 608 1.91 10.41 -15.47
C ARG A 608 2.64 10.87 -16.73
N LEU A 609 3.96 10.71 -16.79
CA LEU A 609 4.75 10.99 -17.99
C LEU A 609 4.33 10.10 -19.16
N ALA A 610 4.11 8.80 -18.95
CA ALA A 610 3.57 7.88 -19.95
C ALA A 610 2.17 8.27 -20.47
N THR A 611 1.38 9.04 -19.69
CA THR A 611 0.08 9.59 -20.12
C THR A 611 0.25 10.91 -20.90
N LEU A 612 1.13 11.79 -20.42
CA LEU A 612 1.36 13.14 -20.94
C LEU A 612 2.20 13.15 -22.21
N ALA A 613 3.23 12.30 -22.29
CA ALA A 613 4.15 12.17 -23.41
C ALA A 613 4.32 10.68 -23.81
N PRO A 614 3.31 10.02 -24.42
CA PRO A 614 3.31 8.56 -24.63
C PRO A 614 4.29 8.02 -25.69
N GLN A 615 5.24 8.83 -26.15
CA GLN A 615 6.38 8.43 -26.99
C GLN A 615 7.66 8.29 -26.16
N MET A 616 7.64 8.66 -24.87
CA MET A 616 8.79 8.63 -23.99
C MET A 616 8.97 7.21 -23.41
N LYS A 617 9.98 6.48 -23.89
CA LYS A 617 10.57 5.37 -23.13
C LYS A 617 11.22 5.93 -21.86
N ILE A 618 10.90 5.36 -20.70
CA ILE A 618 11.37 5.78 -19.37
C ILE A 618 11.83 4.52 -18.64
N PHE A 619 13.05 4.52 -18.12
CA PHE A 619 13.58 3.46 -17.26
C PHE A 619 13.33 3.77 -15.78
N LEU A 620 12.93 2.77 -15.01
CA LEU A 620 12.81 2.75 -13.56
C LEU A 620 13.22 1.35 -13.09
N ASP A 621 14.18 1.29 -12.17
CA ASP A 621 14.73 0.07 -11.58
C ASP A 621 13.67 -0.97 -11.17
N VAL A 622 12.64 -0.57 -10.42
CA VAL A 622 11.59 -1.48 -9.92
C VAL A 622 10.74 -2.12 -11.02
N ASP A 623 10.59 -1.44 -12.16
CA ASP A 623 9.74 -1.91 -13.27
C ASP A 623 10.54 -2.61 -14.38
N ASP A 624 11.81 -2.22 -14.60
CA ASP A 624 12.54 -2.50 -15.84
C ASP A 624 13.97 -3.10 -15.63
N LEU A 625 14.39 -3.41 -14.39
CA LEU A 625 15.73 -3.96 -14.10
C LEU A 625 15.73 -5.50 -13.98
N GLU A 626 16.42 -6.17 -14.92
CA GLU A 626 16.56 -7.63 -14.92
C GLU A 626 17.70 -8.13 -14.01
N GLU A 627 18.83 -7.39 -13.91
CA GLU A 627 19.95 -7.71 -13.02
C GLU A 627 20.61 -6.47 -12.42
N PHE A 628 20.83 -6.48 -11.09
CA PHE A 628 21.39 -5.36 -10.30
C PHE A 628 22.77 -4.87 -10.78
N GLY A 629 23.57 -5.70 -11.44
CA GLY A 629 24.88 -5.32 -11.98
C GLY A 629 24.80 -4.27 -13.11
N THR A 630 23.67 -4.20 -13.82
CA THR A 630 23.51 -3.38 -15.05
C THR A 630 23.17 -1.90 -14.79
N LEU A 631 23.10 -1.47 -13.53
CA LEU A 631 22.59 -0.13 -13.15
C LEU A 631 23.33 1.03 -13.82
N ALA A 632 24.66 0.92 -13.96
CA ALA A 632 25.48 1.91 -14.64
C ALA A 632 25.27 1.92 -16.17
N ASP A 633 25.02 0.74 -16.77
CA ASP A 633 24.77 0.60 -18.21
C ASP A 633 23.38 1.11 -18.59
N ASN A 634 22.39 0.95 -17.73
CA ASN A 634 21.05 1.54 -17.93
C ASN A 634 21.09 3.09 -17.85
N VAL A 635 21.95 3.66 -16.99
CA VAL A 635 22.28 5.10 -17.01
C VAL A 635 23.02 5.48 -18.30
N ALA A 636 23.95 4.65 -18.79
CA ALA A 636 24.64 4.86 -20.06
C ALA A 636 23.68 4.82 -21.28
N ALA A 637 22.70 3.92 -21.27
CA ALA A 637 21.66 3.77 -22.29
C ALA A 637 20.56 4.85 -22.25
N SER A 638 20.56 5.73 -21.25
CA SER A 638 19.54 6.76 -21.07
C SER A 638 19.99 8.16 -21.51
N ASP A 639 19.14 8.91 -22.21
CA ASP A 639 19.46 10.25 -22.73
C ASP A 639 19.51 11.35 -21.64
N VAL A 640 18.72 11.20 -20.57
CA VAL A 640 18.61 12.09 -19.40
C VAL A 640 18.46 11.25 -18.14
N VAL A 641 18.96 11.72 -17.00
CA VAL A 641 18.77 11.10 -15.68
C VAL A 641 17.96 12.04 -14.78
N LEU A 642 16.93 11.53 -14.13
CA LEU A 642 16.23 12.23 -13.05
C LEU A 642 16.72 11.67 -11.72
N LEU A 643 17.15 12.54 -10.81
CA LEU A 643 17.42 12.15 -9.42
C LEU A 643 16.25 12.61 -8.55
N PHE A 644 15.55 11.69 -7.91
CA PHE A 644 14.50 11.99 -6.96
C PHE A 644 15.09 12.04 -5.55
N LEU A 645 15.44 13.25 -5.10
CA LEU A 645 16.06 13.48 -3.81
C LEU A 645 15.03 13.39 -2.69
N SER A 646 15.24 12.41 -1.83
CA SER A 646 14.52 12.12 -0.60
C SER A 646 15.53 11.77 0.50
N ARG A 647 15.07 11.65 1.75
CA ARG A 647 15.90 11.26 2.91
C ARG A 647 16.65 9.95 2.63
N GLY A 648 17.97 9.98 2.76
CA GLY A 648 18.86 8.83 2.50
C GLY A 648 19.30 8.64 1.03
N TYR A 649 18.98 9.57 0.12
CA TYR A 649 19.33 9.42 -1.29
C TYR A 649 20.85 9.25 -1.54
N PHE A 650 21.69 10.11 -0.95
CA PHE A 650 23.14 10.05 -1.20
C PHE A 650 23.86 8.92 -0.43
N THR A 651 23.23 8.35 0.60
CA THR A 651 23.75 7.20 1.37
C THR A 651 23.34 5.85 0.75
N SER A 652 22.32 5.81 -0.12
CA SER A 652 21.90 4.60 -0.83
C SER A 652 22.99 4.06 -1.77
N LYS A 653 23.31 2.77 -1.63
CA LYS A 653 24.30 2.08 -2.49
C LYS A 653 23.90 2.07 -3.97
N ALA A 654 22.61 1.88 -4.26
CA ALA A 654 22.09 1.87 -5.64
C ALA A 654 22.18 3.28 -6.26
N CYS A 655 21.62 4.29 -5.57
CA CYS A 655 21.66 5.68 -6.02
C CYS A 655 23.11 6.17 -6.22
N LYS A 656 24.04 5.73 -5.37
CA LYS A 656 25.47 6.03 -5.52
C LYS A 656 26.07 5.52 -6.83
N ILE A 657 25.65 4.34 -7.34
CA ILE A 657 26.06 3.88 -8.67
C ILE A 657 25.45 4.79 -9.74
N GLU A 658 24.16 5.10 -9.63
CA GLU A 658 23.40 5.87 -10.62
C GLU A 658 23.90 7.32 -10.77
N TYR A 659 24.01 8.07 -9.67
CA TYR A 659 24.48 9.46 -9.74
C TYR A 659 25.96 9.53 -10.12
N THR A 660 26.80 8.58 -9.67
CA THR A 660 28.22 8.55 -10.05
C THR A 660 28.38 8.24 -11.54
N ALA A 661 27.59 7.33 -12.10
CA ALA A 661 27.56 7.06 -13.54
C ALA A 661 27.07 8.30 -14.32
N ALA A 662 26.02 8.99 -13.83
CA ALA A 662 25.51 10.22 -14.45
C ALA A 662 26.56 11.34 -14.48
N CYS A 663 27.28 11.57 -13.37
CA CYS A 663 28.38 12.53 -13.28
C CYS A 663 29.52 12.16 -14.24
N ARG A 664 30.03 10.92 -14.18
CA ARG A 664 31.17 10.45 -15.00
C ARG A 664 30.89 10.49 -16.50
N LEU A 665 29.65 10.20 -16.90
CA LEU A 665 29.21 10.24 -18.30
C LEU A 665 28.69 11.63 -18.73
N GLY A 666 28.76 12.64 -17.86
CA GLY A 666 28.34 14.02 -18.16
C GLY A 666 26.86 14.16 -18.55
N LYS A 667 25.99 13.27 -18.05
CA LYS A 667 24.59 13.17 -18.48
C LYS A 667 23.82 14.47 -18.19
N PRO A 668 22.79 14.81 -18.99
CA PRO A 668 21.80 15.80 -18.57
C PRO A 668 21.06 15.28 -17.33
N VAL A 669 21.04 16.05 -16.25
CA VAL A 669 20.37 15.69 -15.00
C VAL A 669 19.20 16.63 -14.72
N VAL A 670 18.06 16.06 -14.30
CA VAL A 670 16.95 16.77 -13.66
C VAL A 670 16.94 16.40 -12.18
N VAL A 671 17.16 17.37 -11.30
CA VAL A 671 17.04 17.15 -9.85
C VAL A 671 15.62 17.47 -9.43
N VAL A 672 14.92 16.49 -8.86
CA VAL A 672 13.57 16.62 -8.29
C VAL A 672 13.65 16.37 -6.80
N HIS A 673 13.03 17.21 -5.97
CA HIS A 673 13.18 17.18 -4.51
C HIS A 673 11.84 17.01 -3.80
N GLU A 674 11.73 16.00 -2.94
CA GLU A 674 10.60 15.87 -2.00
C GLU A 674 10.86 16.74 -0.76
N SER A 675 10.06 17.79 -0.60
CA SER A 675 10.17 18.74 0.51
C SER A 675 9.28 18.40 1.71
N ASP A 676 8.39 17.40 1.60
CA ASP A 676 7.49 17.01 2.69
C ASP A 676 8.09 15.85 3.50
N GLU A 677 8.60 16.16 4.70
CA GLU A 677 9.24 15.20 5.60
C GLU A 677 8.30 14.06 6.04
N ASN A 678 6.98 14.32 6.14
CA ASN A 678 5.97 13.31 6.46
C ASN A 678 5.89 12.20 5.40
N HIS A 679 6.46 12.46 4.21
CA HIS A 679 6.52 11.53 3.10
C HIS A 679 7.97 11.24 2.65
N GLY A 680 8.92 11.29 3.57
CA GLY A 680 10.32 10.92 3.30
C GLY A 680 11.19 12.05 2.74
N GLY A 681 10.71 13.28 2.73
CA GLY A 681 11.53 14.46 2.41
C GLY A 681 12.66 14.71 3.41
N ALA A 682 13.61 15.54 3.00
CA ALA A 682 14.68 16.07 3.85
C ALA A 682 15.10 17.47 3.36
N PRO A 683 15.72 18.31 4.22
CA PRO A 683 16.21 19.62 3.82
C PRO A 683 17.15 19.58 2.61
N LEU A 684 16.96 20.49 1.64
CA LEU A 684 17.78 20.52 0.43
C LEU A 684 19.26 20.85 0.73
N GLU A 685 19.54 21.58 1.81
CA GLU A 685 20.89 21.89 2.29
C GLU A 685 21.59 20.61 2.77
N GLU A 686 20.97 19.85 3.67
CA GLU A 686 21.46 18.55 4.15
C GLU A 686 21.75 17.57 2.97
N LEU A 687 20.84 17.52 2.00
CA LEU A 687 20.99 16.70 0.80
C LEU A 687 22.13 17.19 -0.13
N ARG A 688 22.45 18.49 -0.14
CA ARG A 688 23.60 19.03 -0.89
C ARG A 688 24.92 18.76 -0.17
N ASP A 689 24.93 18.78 1.17
CA ASP A 689 26.12 18.46 1.96
C ASP A 689 26.47 16.97 1.85
N GLN A 690 25.47 16.08 1.93
CA GLN A 690 25.62 14.63 1.71
C GLN A 690 26.06 14.25 0.28
N CYS A 691 25.89 15.14 -0.71
CA CYS A 691 26.33 14.89 -2.08
C CYS A 691 27.86 14.97 -2.19
N PRO A 692 28.57 13.96 -2.73
CA PRO A 692 30.03 14.01 -2.88
C PRO A 692 30.51 15.19 -3.72
N ASP A 693 31.61 15.82 -3.31
CA ASP A 693 32.21 17.01 -3.91
C ASP A 693 32.39 16.90 -5.44
N GLU A 694 32.93 15.77 -5.90
CA GLU A 694 33.13 15.43 -7.33
C GLU A 694 31.84 15.56 -8.17
N CYS A 695 30.69 15.22 -7.59
CA CYS A 695 29.39 15.29 -8.23
C CYS A 695 28.65 16.60 -7.96
N ARG A 696 28.90 17.28 -6.83
CA ARG A 696 28.07 18.40 -6.34
C ARG A 696 27.97 19.53 -7.38
N ALA A 697 29.05 19.83 -8.09
CA ALA A 697 29.06 20.84 -9.17
C ALA A 697 28.26 20.43 -10.42
N HIS A 698 28.20 19.14 -10.75
CA HIS A 698 27.43 18.63 -11.89
C HIS A 698 25.93 18.54 -11.56
N LEU A 699 25.60 18.09 -10.34
CA LEU A 699 24.21 17.89 -9.90
C LEU A 699 23.54 19.20 -9.47
N PHE A 700 24.23 20.03 -8.67
CA PHE A 700 23.71 21.26 -8.05
C PHE A 700 24.44 22.54 -8.49
N GLY A 701 24.97 22.55 -9.71
CA GLY A 701 25.56 23.74 -10.34
C GLY A 701 24.51 24.76 -10.79
N SER A 702 24.61 25.27 -12.02
CA SER A 702 23.66 26.26 -12.59
C SER A 702 22.29 25.66 -12.97
N ARG A 703 21.81 24.66 -12.24
CA ARG A 703 20.57 23.92 -12.49
C ARG A 703 19.58 24.17 -11.35
N ALA A 704 18.38 24.64 -11.68
CA ALA A 704 17.31 24.76 -10.69
C ALA A 704 16.87 23.37 -10.21
N VAL A 705 16.86 23.16 -8.89
CA VAL A 705 16.22 21.99 -8.26
C VAL A 705 14.72 22.16 -8.37
N VAL A 706 14.02 21.13 -8.84
CA VAL A 706 12.59 21.21 -9.15
C VAL A 706 11.78 20.62 -7.99
N PRO A 707 10.94 21.40 -7.29
CA PRO A 707 10.18 20.88 -6.15
C PRO A 707 9.15 19.85 -6.60
N TRP A 708 9.06 18.74 -5.87
CA TRP A 708 7.96 17.80 -5.97
C TRP A 708 6.89 18.17 -4.95
N LEU A 709 5.70 18.48 -5.47
CA LEU A 709 4.59 18.98 -4.68
C LEU A 709 3.41 18.05 -4.93
N ARG A 710 2.86 17.40 -3.91
CA ARG A 710 1.84 16.32 -4.03
C ARG A 710 0.45 16.77 -4.55
N SER A 711 0.37 17.99 -5.10
CA SER A 711 -0.80 18.69 -5.63
C SER A 711 -0.90 18.56 -7.16
N ALA A 712 -2.02 18.08 -7.69
CA ALA A 712 -2.14 17.77 -9.12
C ALA A 712 -1.84 18.94 -10.10
N PRO A 713 -2.19 20.21 -9.81
CA PRO A 713 -1.72 21.37 -10.58
C PRO A 713 -0.21 21.60 -10.52
N PHE A 714 0.41 21.53 -9.34
CA PHE A 714 1.86 21.76 -9.19
C PHE A 714 2.68 20.60 -9.79
N GLN A 715 2.23 19.35 -9.62
CA GLN A 715 2.81 18.19 -10.31
C GLN A 715 2.85 18.38 -11.84
N LEU A 716 1.83 19.01 -12.43
CA LEU A 716 1.82 19.26 -13.88
C LEU A 716 2.95 20.22 -14.30
N VAL A 717 3.33 21.18 -13.46
CA VAL A 717 4.49 22.06 -13.71
C VAL A 717 5.80 21.26 -13.64
N THR A 718 6.00 20.46 -12.58
CA THR A 718 7.20 19.61 -12.44
C THR A 718 7.31 18.61 -13.61
N LEU A 719 6.21 17.97 -13.99
CA LEU A 719 6.14 17.04 -15.13
C LEU A 719 6.42 17.74 -16.48
N LYS A 720 6.01 19.00 -16.66
CA LYS A 720 6.40 19.79 -17.83
C LYS A 720 7.90 20.10 -17.85
N LYS A 721 8.49 20.50 -16.72
CA LYS A 721 9.94 20.77 -16.64
C LYS A 721 10.77 19.53 -16.94
N ILE A 722 10.37 18.34 -16.45
CA ILE A 722 11.01 17.07 -16.82
C ILE A 722 10.96 16.84 -18.34
N VAL A 723 9.78 16.95 -18.98
CA VAL A 723 9.63 16.75 -20.43
C VAL A 723 10.40 17.80 -21.24
N ALA A 724 10.47 19.05 -20.77
CA ALA A 724 11.21 20.12 -21.44
C ALA A 724 12.72 19.87 -21.44
N VAL A 725 13.30 19.37 -20.35
CA VAL A 725 14.73 18.96 -20.31
C VAL A 725 15.00 17.77 -21.23
N VAL A 726 14.11 16.76 -21.27
CA VAL A 726 14.25 15.62 -22.20
C VAL A 726 14.20 16.09 -23.67
N LEU A 727 13.31 17.00 -24.01
CA LEU A 727 13.24 17.59 -25.37
C LEU A 727 14.50 18.41 -25.71
N SER A 728 15.08 19.08 -24.73
CA SER A 728 16.33 19.85 -24.87
C SER A 728 17.59 18.96 -24.97
N ALA A 729 17.51 17.71 -24.50
CA ALA A 729 18.58 16.71 -24.61
C ALA A 729 18.53 15.90 -25.92
N GLY A 730 17.33 15.54 -26.37
CA GLY A 730 17.09 14.76 -27.60
C GLY A 730 16.98 15.58 -28.89
N GLY A 731 17.09 16.91 -28.82
CA GLY A 731 16.99 17.79 -30.00
C GLY A 731 15.58 17.84 -30.59
N GLY A 732 14.55 17.96 -29.75
CA GLY A 732 13.16 18.00 -30.17
C GLY A 732 12.84 19.23 -31.02
N GLU A 733 12.45 19.04 -32.28
CA GLU A 733 12.03 20.12 -33.17
C GLU A 733 10.58 20.56 -32.90
N ALA A 734 10.36 21.85 -32.69
CA ALA A 734 9.09 22.47 -33.03
C ALA A 734 8.99 22.54 -34.57
N VAL A 735 7.96 21.92 -35.16
CA VAL A 735 7.75 21.93 -36.62
C VAL A 735 7.33 23.34 -37.06
N ALA A 736 8.32 24.13 -37.50
CA ALA A 736 8.09 25.33 -38.29
C ALA A 736 7.60 24.93 -39.69
N GLU A 737 6.45 25.45 -40.10
CA GLU A 737 6.01 25.36 -41.50
C GLU A 737 6.66 26.51 -42.29
N PRO A 738 7.10 26.27 -43.54
CA PRO A 738 7.79 27.29 -44.32
C PRO A 738 6.86 28.43 -44.71
N GLY A 739 7.23 29.66 -44.31
CA GLY A 739 6.82 30.90 -44.96
C GLY A 739 5.32 31.21 -45.03
N LYS A 740 4.79 31.89 -44.00
CA LYS A 740 3.75 32.91 -44.21
C LYS A 740 4.24 34.27 -43.73
N GLN A 741 4.96 34.96 -44.61
CA GLN A 741 5.07 36.42 -44.53
C GLN A 741 3.70 37.06 -44.84
N ALA A 742 3.54 38.33 -44.45
CA ALA A 742 2.37 39.13 -44.81
C ALA A 742 2.30 39.36 -46.33
N GLY A 743 1.11 39.60 -46.87
CA GLY A 743 0.90 39.81 -48.31
C GLY A 743 1.34 41.19 -48.80
N GLY A 744 1.64 41.32 -50.10
CA GLY A 744 2.12 42.58 -50.68
C GLY A 744 2.33 42.60 -52.21
N GLY A 745 1.29 42.29 -53.00
CA GLY A 745 1.24 42.55 -54.46
C GLY A 745 2.18 41.71 -55.34
N GLY A 746 2.08 41.88 -56.68
CA GLY A 746 3.03 41.31 -57.66
C GLY A 746 2.44 40.29 -58.64
N GLU A 747 1.90 40.81 -59.74
CA GLU A 747 1.27 40.16 -60.91
C GLU A 747 2.12 39.19 -61.78
N ILE A 748 1.42 38.43 -62.65
CA ILE A 748 1.80 37.92 -64.00
C ILE A 748 2.56 36.57 -64.18
N ALA A 749 2.18 35.87 -65.28
CA ALA A 749 2.70 34.64 -65.93
C ALA A 749 2.48 33.29 -65.20
N ARG A 750 1.87 32.22 -65.77
CA ARG A 750 2.02 31.49 -67.08
C ARG A 750 3.28 30.61 -67.13
N VAL A 751 3.28 29.33 -67.60
CA VAL A 751 2.24 28.50 -68.26
C VAL A 751 2.62 26.99 -68.22
N ALA A 752 1.63 26.05 -68.29
CA ALA A 752 1.73 24.62 -68.70
C ALA A 752 2.73 23.65 -67.98
N SER A 753 2.59 22.32 -68.00
CA SER A 753 1.44 21.40 -68.23
C SER A 753 1.77 19.99 -67.67
N GLU A 754 0.75 19.15 -67.50
CA GLU A 754 0.85 17.68 -67.41
C GLU A 754 1.25 17.07 -68.80
N PRO A 755 1.47 15.73 -69.02
CA PRO A 755 1.08 14.59 -68.17
C PRO A 755 1.99 13.32 -68.12
N SER A 756 1.54 12.37 -67.28
CA SER A 756 1.49 10.90 -67.50
C SER A 756 2.74 10.00 -67.65
N THR A 757 2.66 8.89 -66.90
CA THR A 757 3.01 7.48 -67.25
C THR A 757 4.45 6.94 -67.29
N LEU A 758 4.55 5.76 -66.67
CA LEU A 758 5.56 4.69 -66.78
C LEU A 758 5.89 4.32 -68.25
N PRO A 759 7.07 3.74 -68.54
CA PRO A 759 7.09 2.27 -68.66
C PRO A 759 8.41 1.57 -68.21
N ARG A 760 8.43 0.24 -68.40
CA ARG A 760 9.47 -0.73 -68.01
C ARG A 760 10.57 -0.93 -69.09
N GLU A 761 11.73 -1.37 -68.63
CA GLU A 761 12.56 -2.47 -69.19
C GLU A 761 12.83 -2.58 -70.72
N SER A 762 14.05 -2.22 -71.14
CA SER A 762 15.17 -3.19 -71.31
C SER A 762 15.89 -3.32 -72.69
N ARG A 763 17.10 -3.90 -72.57
CA ARG A 763 17.91 -4.68 -73.54
C ARG A 763 18.78 -3.99 -74.61
N VAL A 764 20.10 -4.15 -74.34
CA VAL A 764 21.14 -4.73 -75.23
C VAL A 764 21.73 -3.87 -76.36
N GLY A 765 23.07 -3.75 -76.34
CA GLY A 765 23.89 -3.87 -77.56
C GLY A 765 25.09 -2.91 -77.67
N GLY A 766 26.31 -3.45 -77.89
CA GLY A 766 27.17 -2.88 -78.93
C GLY A 766 28.44 -2.06 -78.58
N SER A 767 29.35 -2.61 -77.78
CA SER A 767 30.81 -2.58 -78.08
C SER A 767 31.67 -1.28 -78.00
N SER A 768 32.98 -1.52 -77.99
CA SER A 768 34.13 -0.64 -78.33
C SER A 768 34.53 0.53 -77.40
N SER A 769 35.61 0.25 -76.66
CA SER A 769 36.89 1.00 -76.65
C SER A 769 36.91 2.54 -76.58
N GLY A 770 37.65 3.09 -75.61
CA GLY A 770 38.20 4.45 -75.72
C GLY A 770 38.01 5.45 -74.56
N LYS A 771 37.84 5.02 -73.30
CA LYS A 771 37.69 5.97 -72.16
C LYS A 771 38.19 5.54 -70.77
N LEU A 772 38.97 4.45 -70.66
CA LEU A 772 39.28 3.82 -69.37
C LEU A 772 40.32 4.56 -68.49
N GLU A 773 41.16 5.42 -69.07
CA GLU A 773 42.25 6.10 -68.35
C GLU A 773 41.89 7.48 -67.75
N ARG A 774 40.76 8.10 -68.15
CA ARG A 774 40.37 9.43 -67.61
C ARG A 774 39.29 9.40 -66.53
N ALA A 775 38.79 8.20 -66.16
CA ALA A 775 37.75 8.03 -65.16
C ALA A 775 38.27 7.78 -63.72
N LYS A 776 39.49 7.24 -63.57
CA LYS A 776 40.03 6.82 -62.27
C LYS A 776 40.47 7.98 -61.37
N SER A 777 40.98 9.07 -61.94
CA SER A 777 41.45 10.25 -61.18
C SER A 777 40.31 11.04 -60.55
N ALA A 778 39.21 11.28 -61.28
CA ALA A 778 38.07 12.03 -60.79
C ALA A 778 37.38 11.37 -59.57
N SER A 779 37.36 10.04 -59.52
CA SER A 779 36.75 9.31 -58.39
C SER A 779 37.56 9.41 -57.09
N ALA A 780 38.89 9.57 -57.17
CA ALA A 780 39.75 9.75 -56.00
C ALA A 780 39.61 11.15 -55.39
N GLU A 781 39.53 12.18 -56.24
CA GLU A 781 39.30 13.57 -55.83
C GLU A 781 37.93 13.74 -55.14
N ALA A 782 36.88 13.13 -55.71
CA ALA A 782 35.54 13.12 -55.13
C ALA A 782 35.48 12.43 -53.76
N ALA A 783 36.14 11.27 -53.62
CA ALA A 783 36.23 10.55 -52.35
C ALA A 783 36.95 11.39 -51.28
N ARG A 784 38.11 11.99 -51.61
CA ARG A 784 38.86 12.87 -50.68
C ARG A 784 38.04 14.07 -50.23
N ARG A 785 37.26 14.70 -51.12
CA ARG A 785 36.36 15.80 -50.76
C ARG A 785 35.18 15.35 -49.88
N ALA A 786 34.68 14.14 -50.06
CA ALA A 786 33.67 13.57 -49.17
C ALA A 786 34.22 13.34 -47.75
N THR A 787 35.41 12.73 -47.61
CA THR A 787 36.06 12.50 -46.31
C THR A 787 36.44 13.82 -45.63
N ALA A 788 37.00 14.79 -46.36
CA ALA A 788 37.32 16.11 -45.82
C ALA A 788 36.08 16.86 -45.30
N ARG A 789 34.94 16.73 -45.99
CA ARG A 789 33.66 17.33 -45.55
C ARG A 789 33.01 16.60 -44.37
N ALA A 790 33.44 15.37 -44.09
CA ALA A 790 33.03 14.62 -42.89
C ALA A 790 33.89 14.95 -41.65
N MET A 791 35.11 15.47 -41.83
CA MET A 791 36.03 15.81 -40.73
C MET A 791 36.18 17.32 -40.46
N ALA A 792 35.49 18.17 -41.23
CA ALA A 792 35.39 19.59 -40.90
C ALA A 792 34.59 19.77 -39.58
N PRO A 793 35.11 20.53 -38.59
CA PRO A 793 34.40 20.74 -37.34
C PRO A 793 33.08 21.47 -37.59
N ARG A 794 31.95 20.79 -37.33
CA ARG A 794 30.64 21.43 -37.32
C ARG A 794 30.64 22.50 -36.23
N ALA A 795 30.50 23.76 -36.61
CA ALA A 795 30.21 24.83 -35.67
C ALA A 795 29.01 24.42 -34.79
N PRO A 796 29.07 24.62 -33.46
CA PRO A 796 28.07 24.10 -32.55
C PRO A 796 26.70 24.72 -32.87
N ALA A 797 25.76 23.88 -33.30
CA ALA A 797 24.37 24.30 -33.45
C ALA A 797 23.89 24.82 -32.10
N LYS A 798 23.28 26.02 -32.08
CA LYS A 798 22.70 26.60 -30.85
C LYS A 798 21.78 25.56 -30.22
N LYS A 799 22.15 25.09 -29.04
CA LYS A 799 21.35 24.17 -28.23
C LYS A 799 20.05 24.87 -27.89
N VAL A 800 18.92 24.40 -28.44
CA VAL A 800 17.60 24.97 -28.15
C VAL A 800 17.15 24.38 -26.82
N GLU A 801 17.13 25.23 -25.80
CA GLU A 801 16.58 24.89 -24.49
C GLU A 801 15.11 25.28 -24.48
N TRP A 802 14.26 24.32 -24.12
CA TRP A 802 12.80 24.44 -24.09
C TRP A 802 12.33 24.65 -22.66
N GLU A 803 11.29 25.47 -22.46
CA GLU A 803 10.75 25.74 -21.13
C GLU A 803 9.44 25.01 -20.85
N SER A 804 9.10 24.91 -19.55
CA SER A 804 7.80 24.36 -19.11
C SER A 804 6.62 25.15 -19.71
N ALA A 805 6.82 26.46 -19.90
CA ALA A 805 5.86 27.34 -20.55
C ALA A 805 5.55 26.94 -22.00
N ASP A 806 6.49 26.38 -22.76
CA ASP A 806 6.27 25.96 -24.16
C ASP A 806 5.32 24.76 -24.28
N LEU A 807 5.15 24.00 -23.20
CA LEU A 807 4.29 22.82 -23.15
C LEU A 807 2.91 23.19 -22.57
N TYR A 808 1.86 22.67 -23.19
CA TYR A 808 0.47 22.96 -22.86
C TYR A 808 -0.36 21.67 -22.75
N LEU A 809 -1.22 21.57 -21.73
CA LEU A 809 -2.21 20.49 -21.61
C LEU A 809 -3.63 21.04 -21.83
N HIS A 810 -4.43 20.38 -22.67
CA HIS A 810 -5.78 20.88 -23.01
C HIS A 810 -6.76 20.94 -21.81
N LYS A 811 -6.48 20.22 -20.72
CA LYS A 811 -7.23 20.25 -19.45
C LYS A 811 -6.42 20.80 -18.27
N GLU A 812 -5.41 21.62 -18.56
CA GLU A 812 -4.69 22.40 -17.56
C GLU A 812 -5.63 23.34 -16.79
N LEU A 813 -5.50 23.39 -15.46
CA LEU A 813 -6.27 24.32 -14.62
C LEU A 813 -5.78 25.73 -14.92
N LYS A 814 -6.70 26.62 -15.33
CA LYS A 814 -6.41 28.03 -15.59
C LYS A 814 -6.94 28.88 -14.44
N PRO A 815 -6.34 30.07 -14.18
CA PRO A 815 -6.96 31.10 -13.35
C PRO A 815 -8.40 31.39 -13.77
N ALA A 816 -9.26 31.70 -12.80
CA ALA A 816 -10.70 31.86 -12.98
C ALA A 816 -11.11 33.19 -13.67
N ALA A 817 -10.34 33.62 -14.68
CA ALA A 817 -10.55 34.87 -15.39
C ALA A 817 -11.94 34.93 -16.04
N GLY A 818 -12.72 35.95 -15.67
CA GLY A 818 -14.10 36.14 -16.13
C GLY A 818 -15.16 35.28 -15.42
N LEU A 819 -14.77 34.41 -14.49
CA LEU A 819 -15.70 33.78 -13.55
C LEU A 819 -15.77 34.65 -12.29
N GLY A 820 -16.97 35.15 -11.98
CA GLY A 820 -17.25 35.88 -10.76
C GLY A 820 -18.16 35.07 -9.83
N PRO A 821 -18.03 35.23 -8.50
CA PRO A 821 -18.86 34.52 -7.52
C PRO A 821 -20.31 35.02 -7.44
N GLY A 822 -20.58 36.17 -8.07
CA GLY A 822 -21.67 37.08 -7.77
C GLY A 822 -21.08 38.47 -7.40
N PRO A 823 -21.89 39.54 -7.35
CA PRO A 823 -21.44 40.80 -6.76
C PRO A 823 -21.23 40.64 -5.24
N GLY A 824 -20.22 41.33 -4.68
CA GLY A 824 -20.05 41.43 -3.22
C GLY A 824 -19.06 40.44 -2.57
N LEU A 825 -18.09 39.87 -3.29
CA LEU A 825 -16.98 39.15 -2.66
C LEU A 825 -15.80 40.08 -2.34
N THR A 826 -15.48 40.22 -1.05
CA THR A 826 -14.35 41.01 -0.56
C THR A 826 -13.21 40.12 -0.07
N LEU A 827 -11.99 40.38 -0.54
CA LEU A 827 -10.74 39.87 0.02
C LEU A 827 -10.21 40.89 1.05
N LEU A 828 -10.16 40.48 2.31
CA LEU A 828 -9.62 41.31 3.40
C LEU A 828 -8.15 40.92 3.66
N TYR A 829 -7.25 41.91 3.72
CA TYR A 829 -5.85 41.70 4.10
C TYR A 829 -5.41 42.71 5.16
N SER A 830 -4.51 42.34 6.07
CA SER A 830 -4.00 43.27 7.08
C SER A 830 -2.87 44.15 6.53
N ARG A 831 -2.79 45.40 6.99
CA ARG A 831 -1.60 46.25 6.81
C ARG A 831 -0.36 45.65 7.49
N HIS A 832 -0.55 44.92 8.60
CA HIS A 832 0.50 44.22 9.35
C HIS A 832 0.92 42.90 8.65
N ASN A 833 0.30 42.56 7.51
CA ASN A 833 0.76 41.49 6.62
C ASN A 833 0.98 42.04 5.20
N PRO A 834 2.11 42.72 4.94
CA PRO A 834 2.37 43.34 3.63
C PRO A 834 2.43 42.32 2.47
N GLY A 835 2.80 41.07 2.74
CA GLY A 835 2.77 39.98 1.77
C GLY A 835 1.37 39.68 1.23
N ALA A 836 0.35 39.74 2.10
CA ALA A 836 -1.04 39.49 1.73
C ALA A 836 -1.58 40.52 0.72
N ARG A 837 -1.16 41.79 0.79
CA ARG A 837 -1.56 42.84 -0.17
C ARG A 837 -1.21 42.49 -1.61
N ARG A 838 -0.02 41.94 -1.86
CA ARG A 838 0.45 41.54 -3.20
C ARG A 838 -0.37 40.38 -3.76
N VAL A 839 -0.64 39.37 -2.92
CA VAL A 839 -1.44 38.19 -3.28
C VAL A 839 -2.91 38.56 -3.50
N ALA A 840 -3.51 39.35 -2.60
CA ALA A 840 -4.88 39.84 -2.72
C ALA A 840 -5.09 40.66 -4.00
N SER A 841 -4.15 41.56 -4.33
CA SER A 841 -4.21 42.38 -5.55
C SER A 841 -4.21 41.53 -6.83
N GLN A 842 -3.36 40.50 -6.90
CA GLN A 842 -3.34 39.59 -8.05
C GLN A 842 -4.59 38.71 -8.14
N LEU A 843 -5.19 38.34 -7.01
CA LEU A 843 -6.43 37.57 -6.96
C LEU A 843 -7.65 38.40 -7.38
N ALA A 844 -7.78 39.64 -6.89
CA ALA A 844 -8.85 40.56 -7.31
C ALA A 844 -8.74 40.92 -8.81
N ALA A 845 -7.52 41.11 -9.33
CA ALA A 845 -7.29 41.29 -10.78
C ALA A 845 -7.59 40.03 -11.62
N THR A 846 -7.75 38.86 -10.99
CA THR A 846 -8.01 37.57 -11.66
C THR A 846 -9.48 37.14 -11.57
N VAL A 847 -10.16 37.38 -10.45
CA VAL A 847 -11.53 36.94 -10.19
C VAL A 847 -12.50 38.10 -10.40
N ALA A 848 -13.40 37.97 -11.38
CA ALA A 848 -14.32 39.04 -11.72
C ALA A 848 -15.28 39.35 -10.55
N GLY A 849 -15.43 40.62 -10.18
CA GLY A 849 -16.29 41.04 -9.07
C GLY A 849 -15.70 40.78 -7.67
N CYS A 850 -14.44 40.35 -7.56
CA CYS A 850 -13.72 40.29 -6.28
C CYS A 850 -12.96 41.60 -6.05
N VAL A 851 -13.09 42.19 -4.85
CA VAL A 851 -12.39 43.42 -4.45
C VAL A 851 -11.43 43.13 -3.31
N ALA A 852 -10.18 43.60 -3.38
CA ALA A 852 -9.22 43.49 -2.28
C ALA A 852 -9.16 44.81 -1.49
N VAL A 853 -9.30 44.74 -0.17
CA VAL A 853 -9.28 45.91 0.73
C VAL A 853 -8.51 45.62 2.02
N GLU A 854 -7.81 46.63 2.51
CA GLU A 854 -6.95 46.60 3.70
C GLU A 854 -7.77 46.73 4.99
N ALA A 855 -7.41 46.00 6.05
CA ALA A 855 -8.04 46.08 7.36
C ALA A 855 -7.44 47.21 8.22
N PRO A 856 -8.25 47.89 9.07
CA PRO A 856 -9.69 47.76 9.23
C PRO A 856 -10.47 48.66 8.25
N ALA A 857 -11.48 48.10 7.59
CA ALA A 857 -12.35 48.84 6.67
C ALA A 857 -13.82 48.47 6.84
N SER A 858 -14.71 49.45 6.62
CA SER A 858 -16.16 49.24 6.56
C SER A 858 -16.53 48.55 5.25
N VAL A 859 -16.58 47.22 5.26
CA VAL A 859 -16.94 46.43 4.07
C VAL A 859 -18.43 46.59 3.78
N GLY A 860 -18.77 47.03 2.56
CA GLY A 860 -20.15 47.06 2.08
C GLY A 860 -20.75 45.65 1.98
N GLY A 861 -22.05 45.52 2.25
CA GLY A 861 -22.75 44.24 2.42
C GLY A 861 -22.40 43.18 1.37
N GLY A 862 -22.02 41.99 1.84
CA GLY A 862 -21.46 40.92 1.02
C GLY A 862 -20.69 39.91 1.87
N ARG A 863 -19.92 39.03 1.21
CA ARG A 863 -19.08 38.01 1.87
C ARG A 863 -17.62 38.42 1.90
N VAL A 864 -16.96 38.19 3.02
CA VAL A 864 -15.58 38.60 3.29
C VAL A 864 -14.69 37.37 3.51
N LEU A 865 -13.62 37.25 2.74
CA LEU A 865 -12.60 36.22 2.90
C LEU A 865 -11.30 36.87 3.38
N PRO A 866 -10.89 36.68 4.65
CA PRO A 866 -9.61 37.16 5.12
C PRO A 866 -8.47 36.32 4.52
N LEU A 867 -7.36 36.98 4.17
CA LEU A 867 -6.17 36.38 3.59
C LEU A 867 -4.97 36.61 4.51
N LEU A 868 -4.34 35.52 4.93
CA LEU A 868 -3.08 35.52 5.67
C LEU A 868 -1.98 34.88 4.82
N VAL A 869 -0.92 35.64 4.55
CA VAL A 869 0.32 35.13 3.97
C VAL A 869 1.28 34.77 5.10
N LEU A 870 1.80 33.55 5.06
CA LEU A 870 2.81 33.01 5.96
C LEU A 870 4.18 33.16 5.31
N ASN A 871 5.12 33.78 6.01
CA ASN A 871 6.49 34.08 5.59
C ASN A 871 7.39 34.28 6.83
N ALA A 872 8.67 34.59 6.64
CA ALA A 872 9.67 34.69 7.71
C ALA A 872 9.40 35.73 8.81
N ARG A 873 8.42 36.62 8.62
CA ARG A 873 8.14 37.78 9.48
C ARG A 873 6.67 37.87 9.95
N THR A 874 5.84 36.88 9.63
CA THR A 874 4.37 37.01 9.74
C THR A 874 3.88 37.28 11.15
N PHE A 875 4.57 36.74 12.17
CA PHE A 875 4.27 36.97 13.57
C PHE A 875 5.47 37.58 14.32
N GLU A 876 6.29 38.36 13.61
CA GLU A 876 7.50 39.00 14.16
C GLU A 876 7.18 40.40 14.71
N GLY A 877 7.60 40.66 15.96
CA GLY A 877 7.49 41.97 16.60
C GLY A 877 6.04 42.48 16.82
N ALA A 878 5.92 43.79 17.04
CA ALA A 878 4.64 44.43 17.38
C ALA A 878 3.59 44.34 16.25
N ASP A 879 4.03 44.35 14.98
CA ASP A 879 3.14 44.12 13.83
C ASP A 879 2.61 42.68 13.84
N GLY A 880 3.45 41.70 14.21
CA GLY A 880 3.05 40.31 14.39
C GLY A 880 2.04 40.09 15.51
N GLU A 881 2.20 40.77 16.65
CA GLU A 881 1.22 40.77 17.75
C GLU A 881 -0.11 41.40 17.34
N ALA A 882 -0.08 42.54 16.64
CA ALA A 882 -1.28 43.19 16.10
C ALA A 882 -2.01 42.29 15.09
N LEU A 883 -1.25 41.65 14.19
CA LEU A 883 -1.80 40.70 13.22
C LEU A 883 -2.43 39.48 13.90
N ALA A 884 -1.84 38.96 14.97
CA ALA A 884 -2.42 37.85 15.73
C ALA A 884 -3.79 38.21 16.32
N GLY A 885 -3.93 39.43 16.85
CA GLY A 885 -5.22 39.98 17.29
C GLY A 885 -6.26 40.06 16.17
N GLU A 886 -5.87 40.55 14.99
CA GLU A 886 -6.76 40.57 13.80
C GLU A 886 -7.19 39.16 13.37
N VAL A 887 -6.25 38.21 13.30
CA VAL A 887 -6.53 36.81 12.93
C VAL A 887 -7.46 36.14 13.95
N CYS A 888 -7.31 36.42 15.25
CA CYS A 888 -8.27 35.99 16.28
C CYS A 888 -9.67 36.55 16.03
N GLY A 889 -9.79 37.86 15.74
CA GLY A 889 -11.06 38.51 15.43
C GLY A 889 -11.76 37.91 14.20
N TRP A 890 -11.01 37.72 13.10
CA TRP A 890 -11.52 37.10 11.88
C TRP A 890 -12.02 35.67 12.11
N ARG A 891 -11.28 34.87 12.90
CA ARG A 891 -11.67 33.48 13.24
C ARG A 891 -12.90 33.45 14.17
N ALA A 892 -13.05 34.41 15.07
CA ALA A 892 -14.24 34.55 15.91
C ALA A 892 -15.50 34.87 15.07
N ALA A 893 -15.41 35.86 14.19
CA ALA A 893 -16.51 36.25 13.29
C ALA A 893 -16.92 35.11 12.32
N PHE A 894 -15.96 34.31 11.82
CA PHE A 894 -16.28 33.11 11.04
C PHE A 894 -17.02 32.04 11.86
N LYS A 895 -16.61 31.79 13.11
CA LYS A 895 -17.31 30.84 14.02
C LYS A 895 -18.72 31.30 14.33
N GLU A 896 -18.94 32.60 14.51
CA GLU A 896 -20.27 33.18 14.70
C GLU A 896 -21.15 33.05 13.45
N THR A 897 -20.59 33.33 12.27
CA THR A 897 -21.25 33.13 10.98
C THR A 897 -21.72 31.68 10.80
N VAL A 898 -20.89 30.70 11.12
CA VAL A 898 -21.26 29.27 11.10
C VAL A 898 -22.40 28.98 12.10
N ARG A 899 -22.31 29.50 13.33
CA ARG A 899 -23.37 29.34 14.36
C ARG A 899 -24.69 30.01 14.00
N ALA A 900 -24.68 31.12 13.26
CA ALA A 900 -25.89 31.78 12.78
C ALA A 900 -26.59 30.91 11.72
N ASN A 901 -25.83 30.42 10.73
CA ASN A 901 -26.35 29.59 9.66
C ASN A 901 -26.81 28.19 10.13
N GLU A 902 -26.15 27.60 11.12
CA GLU A 902 -26.60 26.34 11.71
C GLU A 902 -27.93 26.50 12.47
N ARG A 903 -28.12 27.63 13.19
CA ARG A 903 -29.41 27.98 13.81
C ARG A 903 -30.52 28.20 12.77
N LEU A 904 -30.21 28.85 11.64
CA LEU A 904 -31.15 29.04 10.53
C LEU A 904 -31.57 27.69 9.93
N ARG A 905 -30.60 26.82 9.65
CA ARG A 905 -30.84 25.47 9.12
C ARG A 905 -31.66 24.61 10.09
N GLN A 906 -31.38 24.64 11.39
CA GLN A 906 -32.15 23.91 12.39
C GLN A 906 -33.62 24.35 12.43
N ARG A 907 -33.91 25.66 12.29
CA ARG A 907 -35.28 26.17 12.16
C ARG A 907 -35.97 25.63 10.89
N GLN A 908 -35.27 25.62 9.75
CA GLN A 908 -35.81 25.08 8.49
C GLN A 908 -36.03 23.55 8.54
N GLU A 909 -35.13 22.79 9.17
CA GLU A 909 -35.27 21.35 9.36
C GLU A 909 -36.41 21.01 10.33
N ALA A 910 -36.59 21.80 11.39
CA ALA A 910 -37.73 21.68 12.32
C ALA A 910 -39.07 21.97 11.62
N ALA A 911 -39.16 23.06 10.83
CA ALA A 911 -40.36 23.37 10.05
C ALA A 911 -40.68 22.26 9.01
N SER A 912 -39.65 21.73 8.33
CA SER A 912 -39.81 20.58 7.42
C SER A 912 -40.20 19.28 8.14
N GLY A 913 -39.80 19.11 9.40
CA GLY A 913 -40.22 18.00 10.25
C GLY A 913 -41.69 18.11 10.67
N LEU A 914 -42.12 19.32 11.07
CA LEU A 914 -43.50 19.62 11.46
C LEU A 914 -44.46 19.42 10.27
N ALA A 915 -44.12 19.96 9.09
CA ALA A 915 -44.91 19.78 7.87
C ALA A 915 -45.04 18.29 7.43
N LYS A 916 -44.01 17.46 7.73
CA LYS A 916 -44.08 16.00 7.50
C LYS A 916 -44.90 15.25 8.56
N LEU A 917 -45.15 15.88 9.71
CA LEU A 917 -46.01 15.35 10.76
C LEU A 917 -47.49 15.64 10.48
N THR A 918 -47.85 16.85 10.05
CA THR A 918 -49.23 17.17 9.59
C THR A 918 -49.62 16.30 8.40
N ASN A 919 -48.79 16.25 7.35
CA ASN A 919 -48.98 15.38 6.17
C ASN A 919 -49.11 13.87 6.52
N ARG A 920 -48.58 13.44 7.68
CA ARG A 920 -48.75 12.07 8.17
C ARG A 920 -50.00 11.89 9.03
N LEU A 921 -50.42 12.93 9.75
CA LEU A 921 -51.62 12.90 10.57
C LEU A 921 -52.86 12.86 9.67
N GLU A 922 -52.94 13.76 8.69
CA GLU A 922 -53.98 13.82 7.66
C GLU A 922 -54.13 12.47 6.93
N ALA A 923 -53.01 11.87 6.52
CA ALA A 923 -52.96 10.57 5.85
C ALA A 923 -53.32 9.37 6.74
N LEU A 924 -53.43 9.54 8.07
CA LEU A 924 -53.83 8.51 9.04
C LEU A 924 -55.24 8.71 9.60
N THR A 925 -55.71 9.96 9.71
CA THR A 925 -57.06 10.29 10.22
C THR A 925 -58.09 10.45 9.10
N GLY A 926 -57.66 10.75 7.87
CA GLY A 926 -58.56 11.12 6.77
C GLY A 926 -59.20 12.51 6.93
N VAL A 927 -58.70 13.32 7.86
CA VAL A 927 -59.15 14.69 8.12
C VAL A 927 -58.10 15.65 7.55
N ASP A 928 -58.48 16.45 6.55
CA ASP A 928 -57.72 17.62 6.10
C ASP A 928 -57.66 18.63 7.24
N VAL A 929 -56.46 19.06 7.63
CA VAL A 929 -56.28 20.00 8.77
C VAL A 929 -56.29 21.46 8.29
N ASP A 930 -55.85 21.73 7.05
CA ASP A 930 -55.86 23.05 6.43
C ASP A 930 -57.21 23.32 5.71
N GLY A 931 -58.27 23.55 6.50
CA GLY A 931 -59.62 23.84 6.02
C GLY A 931 -60.17 25.17 6.52
N ASP A 932 -59.84 26.27 5.83
CA ASP A 932 -60.31 27.62 6.16
C ASP A 932 -61.85 27.73 6.02
N GLY A 933 -62.55 28.07 7.11
CA GLY A 933 -63.99 27.81 7.25
C GLY A 933 -64.60 28.45 8.49
N ASP A 934 -64.92 29.73 8.39
CA ASP A 934 -65.50 30.59 9.44
C ASP A 934 -66.77 30.00 10.10
N VAL A 935 -66.71 29.71 11.41
CA VAL A 935 -67.87 29.30 12.22
C VAL A 935 -67.89 30.06 13.55
N ASN A 936 -69.05 30.65 13.81
CA ASN A 936 -69.33 31.64 14.86
C ASN A 936 -69.40 31.05 16.30
N GLU A 937 -69.54 31.94 17.29
CA GLU A 937 -69.49 31.66 18.74
C GLU A 937 -70.37 30.49 19.24
N LYS A 938 -69.95 29.96 20.42
CA LYS A 938 -70.67 29.09 21.38
C LYS A 938 -70.66 27.58 21.10
N CYS A 939 -69.71 26.90 21.75
CA CYS A 939 -70.03 25.85 22.73
C CYS A 939 -68.81 25.51 23.61
N LEU A 940 -68.81 25.94 24.88
CA LEU A 940 -67.78 25.62 25.86
C LEU A 940 -68.43 25.27 27.21
N ALA A 941 -68.92 24.04 27.32
CA ALA A 941 -69.44 23.44 28.54
C ALA A 941 -69.43 21.90 28.44
N GLU A 942 -69.49 21.21 29.59
CA GLU A 942 -69.82 19.79 29.75
C GLU A 942 -68.91 18.72 29.09
N ALA A 943 -67.77 18.40 29.74
CA ALA A 943 -67.13 17.07 29.61
C ALA A 943 -66.25 16.62 30.82
N GLU A 944 -66.34 17.22 32.01
CA GLU A 944 -65.68 16.67 33.21
C GLU A 944 -66.49 15.49 33.78
N GLY A 945 -66.12 14.24 33.44
CA GLY A 945 -67.04 13.10 33.55
C GLY A 945 -66.47 11.69 33.82
N ARG A 946 -65.50 11.55 34.73
CA ARG A 946 -65.13 10.28 35.43
C ARG A 946 -65.11 8.94 34.64
N GLY A 947 -63.91 8.51 34.23
CA GLY A 947 -63.31 7.26 34.75
C GLY A 947 -63.39 5.94 33.95
N ARG A 948 -62.23 5.27 33.89
CA ARG A 948 -61.93 3.81 34.07
C ARG A 948 -62.92 2.76 33.52
N SER A 949 -62.50 1.68 32.83
CA SER A 949 -61.14 1.13 32.59
C SER A 949 -61.21 0.05 31.49
N LEU A 950 -60.08 -0.26 30.83
CA LEU A 950 -59.77 -1.63 30.38
C LEU A 950 -58.25 -1.80 30.20
N THR A 951 -57.69 -2.91 30.69
CA THR A 951 -56.23 -3.15 30.76
C THR A 951 -55.90 -4.61 30.43
N LEU A 952 -55.05 -4.83 29.41
CA LEU A 952 -54.30 -6.08 29.13
C LEU A 952 -53.38 -5.78 27.92
N GLY A 953 -52.10 -6.19 27.88
CA GLY A 953 -51.26 -6.82 28.90
C GLY A 953 -49.78 -6.58 28.60
N SER A 954 -48.91 -6.72 29.60
CA SER A 954 -47.48 -6.40 29.52
C SER A 954 -46.61 -7.63 29.22
N ASN A 955 -45.35 -7.39 28.84
CA ASN A 955 -44.25 -8.02 29.57
C ASN A 955 -42.95 -7.20 29.55
N VAL A 956 -42.09 -7.48 30.52
CA VAL A 956 -40.82 -6.78 30.82
C VAL A 956 -39.67 -7.80 30.58
N GLN A 957 -38.35 -7.58 30.75
CA GLN A 957 -37.65 -7.03 31.91
C GLN A 957 -36.11 -6.94 31.69
N SER A 958 -35.43 -6.37 32.70
CA SER A 958 -34.01 -6.53 33.08
C SER A 958 -33.01 -5.49 32.55
N ARG A 959 -31.99 -5.08 33.33
CA ARG A 959 -31.84 -5.04 34.80
C ARG A 959 -30.76 -4.00 35.15
N GLN A 960 -30.79 -3.46 36.38
CA GLN A 960 -29.67 -2.72 36.97
C GLN A 960 -29.38 -3.30 38.35
N ASP A 961 -28.12 -3.69 38.57
CA ASP A 961 -27.46 -4.04 39.83
C ASP A 961 -25.94 -4.09 39.51
N SER A 962 -25.00 -3.78 40.39
CA SER A 962 -24.99 -2.88 41.56
C SER A 962 -23.53 -2.68 42.00
N LEU A 963 -23.17 -1.48 42.50
CA LEU A 963 -21.98 -1.22 43.33
C LEU A 963 -22.20 0.08 44.10
N GLY A 964 -21.72 0.15 45.35
CA GLY A 964 -21.86 1.32 46.20
C GLY A 964 -20.85 1.35 47.35
N GLU A 965 -20.73 2.53 47.98
CA GLU A 965 -19.92 2.84 49.18
C GLU A 965 -18.37 2.70 48.98
N ALA A 966 -17.47 3.40 49.68
CA ALA A 966 -17.61 4.27 50.86
C ALA A 966 -16.51 5.37 50.92
N SER A 967 -16.74 6.42 51.73
CA SER A 967 -15.77 7.20 52.56
C SER A 967 -14.41 7.66 51.99
N GLY A 968 -14.07 8.98 52.10
CA GLY A 968 -12.76 9.45 51.59
C GLY A 968 -12.22 10.87 51.82
N ARG A 969 -12.62 11.60 52.89
CA ARG A 969 -11.77 12.61 53.61
C ARG A 969 -10.78 13.50 52.79
N ALA A 970 -11.14 14.76 52.47
CA ALA A 970 -10.27 15.95 52.66
C ALA A 970 -10.98 17.32 52.40
N GLN A 971 -10.86 18.23 53.37
CA GLN A 971 -10.89 19.71 53.20
C GLN A 971 -9.45 20.22 52.91
N PRO A 972 -9.10 21.52 52.66
CA PRO A 972 -9.87 22.74 52.98
C PRO A 972 -9.78 24.01 52.07
N LYS A 973 -10.87 24.81 52.12
CA LYS A 973 -10.95 26.28 52.39
C LYS A 973 -10.16 27.35 51.58
N HIS A 974 -10.95 28.36 51.16
CA HIS A 974 -10.76 29.85 51.26
C HIS A 974 -9.49 30.51 50.67
N GLY A 975 -9.54 31.76 50.18
CA GLY A 975 -10.64 32.75 50.05
C GLY A 975 -10.11 34.02 49.31
N GLY A 976 -10.83 35.14 49.17
CA GLY A 976 -12.23 35.45 49.53
C GLY A 976 -12.50 36.97 49.58
N ALA A 977 -13.75 37.38 49.31
CA ALA A 977 -14.30 38.75 49.44
C ALA A 977 -13.74 39.81 48.42
N VAL A 978 -14.31 41.02 48.23
CA VAL A 978 -15.30 41.81 49.00
C VAL A 978 -16.30 42.56 48.08
N GLY A 979 -17.57 42.64 48.49
CA GLY A 979 -18.45 43.83 48.33
C GLY A 979 -19.09 44.14 46.96
N GLU A 980 -20.20 44.89 46.87
CA GLU A 980 -21.16 45.36 47.89
C GLU A 980 -22.58 45.56 47.27
N ALA A 981 -23.56 46.01 48.08
CA ALA A 981 -25.00 45.97 47.81
C ALA A 981 -25.55 46.95 46.73
N SER A 982 -26.76 46.65 46.21
CA SER A 982 -27.94 47.49 46.49
C SER A 982 -29.30 46.82 46.18
N GLU A 983 -30.28 47.14 47.02
CA GLU A 983 -31.74 47.02 46.84
C GLU A 983 -32.28 48.24 46.02
N ARG A 984 -33.53 48.38 45.51
CA ARG A 984 -34.75 47.52 45.40
C ARG A 984 -35.77 48.13 44.39
N VAL A 985 -36.74 47.30 43.97
CA VAL A 985 -38.19 47.62 43.74
C VAL A 985 -38.67 48.51 42.56
N ARG A 986 -39.34 47.82 41.62
CA ARG A 986 -40.63 48.11 40.92
C ARG A 986 -40.93 49.50 40.32
N SER A 987 -41.37 49.45 39.06
CA SER A 987 -42.78 49.72 38.74
C SER A 987 -43.35 48.60 37.86
N SER A 988 -44.67 48.38 37.90
CA SER A 988 -45.35 47.31 37.17
C SER A 988 -46.55 47.84 36.39
N SER A 989 -46.66 47.48 35.11
CA SER A 989 -47.88 47.71 34.32
C SER A 989 -48.06 46.57 33.31
N SER A 990 -49.10 45.76 33.52
CA SER A 990 -49.57 44.77 32.55
C SER A 990 -50.32 45.48 31.42
N ALA A 991 -49.95 45.21 30.17
CA ALA A 991 -50.74 45.54 29.00
C ALA A 991 -50.62 44.40 27.97
N SER A 992 -51.75 43.95 27.44
CA SER A 992 -51.81 43.01 26.32
C SER A 992 -51.43 43.72 25.02
N GLY A 993 -50.58 43.08 24.21
CA GLY A 993 -50.19 43.53 22.88
C GLY A 993 -49.73 42.33 22.06
N ALA A 994 -50.28 42.16 20.86
CA ALA A 994 -50.05 40.98 20.03
C ALA A 994 -48.61 40.88 19.53
N ASP A 995 -48.14 39.64 19.31
CA ASP A 995 -46.98 39.38 18.47
C ASP A 995 -47.18 40.04 17.09
N SER A 996 -46.18 40.82 16.67
CA SER A 996 -46.16 41.48 15.37
C SER A 996 -44.78 41.28 14.74
N GLU A 997 -44.74 40.51 13.66
CA GLU A 997 -43.48 40.14 12.99
C GLU A 997 -42.84 41.35 12.28
N SER A 998 -41.60 41.64 12.66
CA SER A 998 -40.68 42.59 12.01
C SER A 998 -39.27 42.26 12.52
N GLU A 999 -38.19 42.23 11.73
CA GLU A 999 -37.97 42.41 10.28
C GLU A 999 -36.88 41.41 9.81
N GLU A 1000 -36.66 41.29 8.50
CA GLU A 1000 -35.46 40.59 7.99
C GLU A 1000 -34.17 41.36 8.36
N PRO A 1001 -33.07 40.67 8.74
CA PRO A 1001 -31.80 41.33 9.01
C PRO A 1001 -31.12 41.83 7.71
N ALA A 1002 -31.33 43.10 7.39
CA ALA A 1002 -30.80 43.73 6.20
C ALA A 1002 -29.25 43.65 6.10
N GLY A 1003 -28.75 43.14 4.97
CA GLY A 1003 -27.39 43.43 4.48
C GLY A 1003 -26.19 42.95 5.32
N GLY A 1004 -26.39 42.00 6.23
CA GLY A 1004 -25.33 41.51 7.13
C GLY A 1004 -24.07 41.00 6.40
N VAL A 1005 -22.89 41.42 6.89
CA VAL A 1005 -21.58 41.04 6.33
C VAL A 1005 -21.23 39.60 6.72
N GLU A 1006 -21.14 38.69 5.74
CA GLU A 1006 -20.81 37.28 5.98
C GLU A 1006 -19.29 37.09 6.09
N MET A 1007 -18.76 36.82 7.29
CA MET A 1007 -17.35 36.45 7.44
C MET A 1007 -17.15 34.99 7.02
N GLY A 1008 -16.44 34.79 5.91
CA GLY A 1008 -16.05 33.50 5.38
C GLY A 1008 -14.72 32.99 5.93
N ARG A 1009 -14.24 31.87 5.37
CA ARG A 1009 -13.09 31.13 5.88
C ARG A 1009 -11.76 31.82 5.56
N LEU A 1010 -10.89 31.94 6.56
CA LEU A 1010 -9.51 32.41 6.43
C LEU A 1010 -8.74 31.59 5.37
N LEU A 1011 -8.17 32.29 4.39
CA LEU A 1011 -7.29 31.72 3.37
C LEU A 1011 -5.84 31.80 3.85
N LEU A 1012 -5.15 30.65 3.90
CA LEU A 1012 -3.71 30.58 4.17
C LEU A 1012 -2.93 30.41 2.87
N VAL A 1013 -1.91 31.25 2.69
CA VAL A 1013 -0.91 31.17 1.62
C VAL A 1013 0.47 31.15 2.25
N HIS A 1014 1.42 30.37 1.74
CA HIS A 1014 2.75 30.23 2.35
C HIS A 1014 3.87 30.52 1.34
N MET A 1015 4.72 31.50 1.64
CA MET A 1015 5.92 31.82 0.87
C MET A 1015 7.03 30.84 1.22
N LEU A 1016 7.50 30.06 0.24
CA LEU A 1016 8.56 29.07 0.41
C LEU A 1016 9.95 29.57 -0.01
N GLU A 1017 10.01 30.48 -0.97
CA GLU A 1017 11.25 30.93 -1.62
C GLU A 1017 11.72 32.26 -0.99
N PRO A 1018 12.99 32.39 -0.53
CA PRO A 1018 13.48 33.58 0.19
C PRO A 1018 13.30 34.91 -0.57
N GLU A 1019 13.25 34.87 -1.90
CA GLU A 1019 13.03 36.02 -2.79
C GLU A 1019 11.65 36.68 -2.64
N ASP A 1020 10.69 36.01 -2.00
CA ASP A 1020 9.38 36.57 -1.60
C ASP A 1020 9.22 36.54 -0.05
N ASP A 1021 10.32 36.75 0.72
CA ASP A 1021 10.43 36.63 2.20
C ASP A 1021 10.09 35.22 2.75
N GLY A 1022 10.17 34.18 1.92
CA GLY A 1022 9.77 32.82 2.26
C GLY A 1022 10.66 32.11 3.28
N CYS A 1023 10.08 31.13 3.97
CA CYS A 1023 10.76 30.32 4.99
C CYS A 1023 10.16 28.92 5.13
N ARG A 1024 10.85 28.03 5.87
CA ARG A 1024 10.31 26.72 6.26
C ARG A 1024 9.05 26.88 7.11
N PHE A 1025 8.07 26.00 6.96
CA PHE A 1025 6.82 26.08 7.72
C PHE A 1025 7.04 26.00 9.24
N GLU A 1026 8.06 25.26 9.68
CA GLU A 1026 8.50 25.16 11.07
C GLU A 1026 8.88 26.53 11.67
N GLN A 1027 9.52 27.40 10.89
CA GLN A 1027 9.89 28.75 11.32
C GLN A 1027 8.65 29.62 11.52
N VAL A 1028 7.67 29.54 10.61
CA VAL A 1028 6.35 30.19 10.78
C VAL A 1028 5.69 29.68 12.06
N MET A 1029 5.68 28.36 12.27
CA MET A 1029 5.04 27.73 13.41
C MET A 1029 5.71 28.10 14.74
N ALA A 1030 7.04 28.17 14.79
CA ALA A 1030 7.81 28.60 15.96
C ALA A 1030 7.60 30.10 16.29
N GLN A 1031 7.34 30.94 15.29
CA GLN A 1031 6.94 32.34 15.48
C GLN A 1031 5.44 32.50 15.82
N THR A 1032 4.61 31.48 15.64
CA THR A 1032 3.16 31.62 15.79
C THR A 1032 2.77 31.70 17.28
N PRO A 1033 2.02 32.73 17.71
CA PRO A 1033 1.53 32.81 19.08
C PRO A 1033 0.71 31.57 19.46
N GLN A 1034 1.05 30.95 20.60
CA GLN A 1034 0.53 29.64 21.00
C GLN A 1034 -1.01 29.55 20.96
N HIS A 1035 -1.72 30.61 21.34
CA HIS A 1035 -3.18 30.66 21.32
C HIS A 1035 -3.80 30.48 19.91
N LEU A 1036 -3.08 30.84 18.84
CA LEU A 1036 -3.49 30.57 17.45
C LEU A 1036 -3.21 29.12 17.05
N VAL A 1037 -2.14 28.51 17.58
CA VAL A 1037 -1.84 27.08 17.41
C VAL A 1037 -2.92 26.24 18.12
N ASP A 1038 -3.28 26.61 19.34
CA ASP A 1038 -4.31 25.96 20.16
C ASP A 1038 -5.71 26.09 19.53
N ASP A 1039 -6.05 27.27 18.98
CA ASP A 1039 -7.26 27.46 18.17
C ASP A 1039 -7.19 26.77 16.79
N LYS A 1040 -6.11 26.02 16.53
CA LYS A 1040 -5.91 25.18 15.33
C LYS A 1040 -5.85 26.00 14.05
N LEU A 1041 -5.06 27.08 14.04
CA LEU A 1041 -4.80 27.90 12.84
C LEU A 1041 -4.40 27.02 11.64
N TYR A 1042 -3.49 26.09 11.87
CA TYR A 1042 -2.92 25.19 10.86
C TYR A 1042 -3.68 23.87 10.63
N SER A 1043 -4.91 23.76 11.13
CA SER A 1043 -5.83 22.67 10.74
C SER A 1043 -6.31 22.74 9.27
N GLN A 1044 -5.84 23.74 8.53
CA GLN A 1044 -6.09 23.92 7.11
C GLN A 1044 -4.75 24.11 6.37
N ILE A 1045 -4.62 23.44 5.24
CA ILE A 1045 -3.40 23.43 4.43
C ILE A 1045 -3.18 24.84 3.86
N ALA A 1046 -2.02 25.44 4.15
CA ALA A 1046 -1.59 26.66 3.49
C ALA A 1046 -1.24 26.37 2.03
N LEU A 1047 -1.72 27.19 1.10
CA LEU A 1047 -1.42 27.01 -0.32
C LEU A 1047 -0.04 27.62 -0.63
N PRO A 1048 0.93 26.84 -1.13
CA PRO A 1048 2.27 27.36 -1.36
C PRO A 1048 2.28 28.36 -2.52
N TRP A 1049 3.01 29.45 -2.32
CA TRP A 1049 3.24 30.52 -3.27
C TRP A 1049 4.74 30.58 -3.59
N PHE A 1050 5.02 30.82 -4.87
CA PHE A 1050 6.34 30.69 -5.46
C PHE A 1050 6.74 32.00 -6.12
N HIS A 1051 8.03 32.29 -6.07
CA HIS A 1051 8.68 33.26 -6.93
C HIS A 1051 8.66 32.79 -8.40
N ALA A 1052 8.90 31.49 -8.62
CA ALA A 1052 8.92 30.89 -9.96
C ALA A 1052 7.57 31.06 -10.72
N PRO A 1053 7.54 31.68 -11.92
CA PRO A 1053 6.31 32.11 -12.57
C PRO A 1053 5.36 30.97 -12.97
N ASP A 1054 5.89 29.80 -13.36
CA ASP A 1054 5.07 28.64 -13.72
C ASP A 1054 4.28 28.10 -12.51
N TYR A 1055 4.93 27.98 -11.35
CA TYR A 1055 4.29 27.54 -10.11
C TYR A 1055 3.39 28.63 -9.54
N ARG A 1056 3.78 29.90 -9.62
CA ARG A 1056 2.93 31.06 -9.26
C ARG A 1056 1.63 31.08 -10.07
N ALA A 1057 1.68 30.78 -11.37
CA ALA A 1057 0.49 30.66 -12.22
C ALA A 1057 -0.41 29.49 -11.81
N ALA A 1058 0.16 28.35 -11.40
CA ALA A 1058 -0.61 27.23 -10.85
C ALA A 1058 -1.22 27.56 -9.46
N ALA A 1059 -0.51 28.29 -8.60
CA ALA A 1059 -1.02 28.75 -7.29
C ALA A 1059 -2.19 29.72 -7.45
N LEU A 1060 -2.04 30.72 -8.33
CA LEU A 1060 -3.09 31.65 -8.74
C LEU A 1060 -4.31 30.91 -9.32
N ALA A 1061 -4.09 29.83 -10.08
CA ALA A 1061 -5.16 28.99 -10.60
C ALA A 1061 -5.92 28.22 -9.51
N VAL A 1062 -5.24 27.70 -8.49
CA VAL A 1062 -5.93 27.06 -7.34
C VAL A 1062 -6.67 28.11 -6.49
N LEU A 1063 -6.01 29.21 -6.14
CA LEU A 1063 -6.58 30.25 -5.28
C LEU A 1063 -7.80 30.95 -5.92
N SER A 1064 -7.75 31.28 -7.20
CA SER A 1064 -8.89 31.92 -7.90
C SER A 1064 -10.11 31.01 -8.01
N HIS A 1065 -9.93 29.69 -8.18
CA HIS A 1065 -11.06 28.73 -8.13
C HIS A 1065 -11.59 28.52 -6.70
N THR A 1066 -10.72 28.57 -5.69
CA THR A 1066 -11.15 28.58 -4.27
C THR A 1066 -12.01 29.81 -3.96
N LEU A 1067 -11.61 31.00 -4.42
CA LEU A 1067 -12.37 32.24 -4.22
C LEU A 1067 -13.77 32.19 -4.86
N VAL A 1068 -13.86 31.79 -6.13
CA VAL A 1068 -15.15 31.65 -6.82
C VAL A 1068 -16.03 30.61 -6.11
N LYS A 1069 -15.46 29.46 -5.71
CA LYS A 1069 -16.19 28.43 -4.97
C LYS A 1069 -16.72 28.93 -3.63
N GLU A 1070 -15.88 29.59 -2.83
CA GLU A 1070 -16.30 30.11 -1.53
C GLU A 1070 -17.36 31.20 -1.70
N GLY A 1071 -17.14 32.18 -2.57
CA GLY A 1071 -18.07 33.27 -2.85
C GLY A 1071 -19.45 32.83 -3.35
N SER A 1072 -19.54 31.72 -4.09
CA SER A 1072 -20.82 31.15 -4.56
C SER A 1072 -21.40 30.04 -3.67
N SER A 1073 -20.94 29.88 -2.42
CA SER A 1073 -21.36 28.76 -1.56
C SER A 1073 -22.15 29.20 -0.32
N ALA A 1074 -23.36 28.66 -0.16
CA ALA A 1074 -24.06 28.72 1.12
C ALA A 1074 -23.22 27.99 2.20
N PRO A 1075 -23.04 28.56 3.40
CA PRO A 1075 -22.12 28.06 4.41
C PRO A 1075 -22.55 26.70 5.00
N SER A 1076 -21.90 25.62 4.57
CA SER A 1076 -22.22 24.25 5.01
C SER A 1076 -21.45 23.86 6.28
N SER A 1077 -22.16 23.41 7.33
CA SER A 1077 -21.58 22.98 8.63
C SER A 1077 -20.85 21.62 8.61
N ARG A 1078 -20.17 21.26 7.51
CA ARG A 1078 -19.32 20.04 7.42
C ARG A 1078 -17.96 20.23 8.12
N ALA A 1079 -18.00 20.53 9.42
CA ALA A 1079 -16.85 20.60 10.32
C ALA A 1079 -16.57 19.24 11.02
N ARG A 1080 -16.47 18.15 10.25
CA ARG A 1080 -15.92 16.86 10.71
C ARG A 1080 -15.06 16.24 9.61
N GLY A 1081 -13.81 15.92 9.91
CA GLY A 1081 -12.90 15.11 9.07
C GLY A 1081 -12.45 15.77 7.76
N GLY A 1082 -11.13 15.94 7.58
CA GLY A 1082 -10.47 16.60 6.46
C GLY A 1082 -11.17 16.50 5.10
N THR A 1083 -11.71 17.65 4.63
CA THR A 1083 -12.36 17.78 3.32
C THR A 1083 -11.32 17.70 2.20
N ARG A 1084 -11.03 16.47 1.77
CA ARG A 1084 -9.98 16.09 0.80
C ARG A 1084 -10.19 16.71 -0.60
N TRP A 1085 -9.79 17.96 -0.78
CA TRP A 1085 -9.71 18.64 -2.08
C TRP A 1085 -8.43 18.24 -2.86
N TRP A 1086 -8.12 16.94 -2.84
CA TRP A 1086 -7.05 16.31 -3.62
C TRP A 1086 -7.67 15.30 -4.59
N PRO A 1087 -7.59 15.52 -5.92
CA PRO A 1087 -8.19 14.61 -6.89
C PRO A 1087 -7.37 13.32 -7.00
N SER A 1088 -7.79 12.28 -6.27
CA SER A 1088 -7.27 10.93 -6.46
C SER A 1088 -7.55 10.45 -7.88
N THR A 1089 -6.58 9.77 -8.50
CA THR A 1089 -6.65 9.36 -9.91
C THR A 1089 -7.50 8.10 -10.11
N ARG A 1090 -8.80 8.18 -9.81
CA ARG A 1090 -9.83 7.24 -10.28
C ARG A 1090 -10.93 8.00 -11.04
N ARG A 1091 -10.76 8.14 -12.35
CA ARG A 1091 -11.88 8.41 -13.28
C ARG A 1091 -12.17 7.16 -14.10
N ALA A 1092 -13.26 6.47 -13.76
CA ALA A 1092 -13.94 5.56 -14.67
C ALA A 1092 -14.47 6.33 -15.92
N PRO A 1093 -14.88 5.63 -16.99
CA PRO A 1093 -15.54 6.26 -18.13
C PRO A 1093 -16.83 6.98 -17.72
N ALA A 1094 -17.18 8.05 -18.44
CA ALA A 1094 -18.46 8.71 -18.24
C ALA A 1094 -19.54 8.02 -19.10
N THR A 1095 -20.58 7.49 -18.45
CA THR A 1095 -21.83 7.14 -19.10
C THR A 1095 -22.73 8.38 -19.20
N GLU A 1096 -23.52 8.45 -20.27
CA GLU A 1096 -24.43 9.57 -20.52
C GLU A 1096 -25.66 9.48 -19.60
N ARG A 1097 -26.07 10.60 -19.01
CA ARG A 1097 -27.42 10.74 -18.43
C ARG A 1097 -28.27 11.62 -19.33
N ARG A 1098 -29.31 11.04 -19.91
CA ARG A 1098 -30.40 11.79 -20.55
C ARG A 1098 -31.07 12.68 -19.50
N ALA A 1099 -31.42 13.91 -19.89
CA ALA A 1099 -32.38 14.71 -19.14
C ALA A 1099 -33.79 14.19 -19.43
N SER A 1100 -34.60 14.03 -18.37
CA SER A 1100 -36.00 13.59 -18.45
C SER A 1100 -36.86 14.40 -17.48
N GLY A 1101 -36.98 15.71 -17.73
CA GLY A 1101 -38.07 16.47 -17.13
C GLY A 1101 -39.40 16.09 -17.80
N ARG A 1102 -40.42 15.77 -17.01
CA ARG A 1102 -41.80 15.63 -17.50
C ARG A 1102 -42.75 16.43 -16.60
N LEU A 1103 -43.40 17.41 -17.20
CA LEU A 1103 -44.57 18.06 -16.62
C LEU A 1103 -45.71 17.04 -16.50
N MET A 1104 -46.56 17.20 -15.48
CA MET A 1104 -47.85 16.51 -15.41
C MET A 1104 -48.87 17.17 -16.34
N PHE A 1105 -49.74 16.38 -16.97
CA PHE A 1105 -51.09 16.80 -17.34
C PHE A 1105 -52.07 15.61 -17.33
N ARG A 1106 -53.37 15.89 -17.09
CA ARG A 1106 -54.42 14.93 -16.69
C ARG A 1106 -55.06 14.13 -17.85
N ARG A 1107 -55.46 12.88 -17.58
CA ARG A 1107 -56.79 12.25 -17.81
C ARG A 1107 -56.77 10.85 -17.14
N ARG A 1108 -57.59 10.51 -16.14
CA ARG A 1108 -59.06 10.23 -16.03
C ARG A 1108 -59.50 8.90 -16.70
N SER A 1109 -60.19 8.06 -15.90
CA SER A 1109 -60.98 6.83 -16.23
C SER A 1109 -60.24 5.65 -16.91
N SER A 1110 -60.55 4.38 -16.65
CA SER A 1110 -61.50 3.75 -15.68
C SER A 1110 -61.15 2.27 -15.40
N ALA A 1111 -61.73 1.71 -14.34
CA ALA A 1111 -61.82 0.26 -14.05
C ALA A 1111 -62.81 -0.44 -15.03
N PRO A 1112 -63.08 -1.78 -14.98
CA PRO A 1112 -62.62 -2.78 -14.00
C PRO A 1112 -62.12 -4.13 -14.55
N VAL A 1113 -61.39 -4.88 -13.70
CA VAL A 1113 -61.78 -6.16 -13.06
C VAL A 1113 -60.72 -6.48 -12.00
#